data_AF-D8UDQ7-F1
#
_entry.id   AF-D8UDQ7-F1
#
_cell.length_a   1.000
_cell.length_b   1.000
_cell.length_c   1.000
_cell.angle_alpha   90.00
_cell.angle_beta   90.00
_cell.angle_gamma   90.00
#
_symmetry.space_group_name_H-M   'P 1'
#
loop_
_entity.id
_entity.type
_entity.pdbx_description
1 polymer ?
#
loop_
_entity_poly.entity_id
_entity_poly.type
_entity_poly.pdbx_seq_one_letter_code
_entity_poly.pdbx_strand_id
1 'polypeptide(L)'
;MARLLLLCFCCVSIFIIHAKGQNTKAQNANPLFPDCNCERDVRASPYRAYFTGMVPYTGGSKFCFTFDIVPCQIDNPCCYMNFYKLEFPFMLGCRDSLQFIEYQGSNKSITWGPSYALANPPRIDLKITNMRLSQTNTRGQSICIGIADKCAELHSWCWPASGNCKLAIFNADPFDCCPVQPFTRIEPAYRASPPPPLVKHAPPPPPPPPPPPPPPPPPPPKKRAPRPPPTCSVCVRTYLSYVPPGGKFNFSQTACQDLHFFLVDELNAQVQCGGSGLRESSKVHCVLAGKAVEADALDARMLVPFTPEPCTATEIRVCGSFFSAEDGQLMQDWMDSGALAEFNSFLLPPNDPCPSSLQGYYLTTEVTESSCLTGPPPPKPPPPSPPPPSPRPPSPPPPRPPPPSPRPPSPPPPCEVCITITITITPPGKQFTFDEGLCTRMQTLIAKDVREQAMWVGARILTPFAPDLYECYPGEIRVCGVFFSDADGQLLQPWISSGAPFINWYDALFPGSCSSHPEIAGYTFTLKAANYDGVPGCLTGNYVSPACSSFPPPPPPPPPPPPPPPPPPPKPKLPPPPPPRTRPPPRPPVATFPQCECDKRPGSSSLFFSQSNVTDLDTGMRMYCFVVGITPCLRQSPCCTQDLHKIEFSVLPACVGSVAYSATDGELRPAQFQLKPYPAIKFNNFAKAFSDADGTEVCLLLRPPCDTLEALCGGPTCLYSLFNNRVSNQPKCCPVRNVLDPLLE
;
A
#
# COMPACT_ATOMS: atom_id res chain seq x y z
N MET A 1 48.45 38.35 16.12
CA MET A 1 48.01 37.25 17.02
C MET A 1 46.49 37.17 17.19
N ALA A 2 45.74 38.27 17.22
CA ALA A 2 44.27 38.24 17.32
C ALA A 2 43.54 37.55 16.15
N ARG A 3 44.09 37.57 14.93
CA ARG A 3 43.51 36.86 13.76
C ARG A 3 43.73 35.35 13.77
N LEU A 4 44.71 34.84 14.52
CA LEU A 4 44.97 33.40 14.60
C LEU A 4 44.08 32.71 15.65
N LEU A 5 43.68 33.44 16.69
CA LEU A 5 42.74 32.97 17.72
C LEU A 5 41.29 32.86 17.22
N LEU A 6 40.87 33.72 16.28
CA LEU A 6 39.52 33.67 15.70
C LEU A 6 39.32 32.45 14.78
N LEU A 7 40.37 32.05 14.05
CA LEU A 7 40.34 30.87 13.16
C LEU A 7 40.30 29.55 13.95
N CYS A 8 40.94 29.48 15.12
CA CYS A 8 40.87 28.31 16.00
C CYS A 8 39.47 28.13 16.62
N PHE A 9 38.77 29.22 16.99
CA PHE A 9 37.40 29.14 17.51
C PHE A 9 36.36 28.76 16.44
N CYS A 10 36.54 29.17 15.18
CA CYS A 10 35.67 28.73 14.10
C CYS A 10 35.85 27.25 13.75
N CYS A 11 37.07 26.69 13.83
CA CYS A 11 37.29 25.28 13.53
C CYS A 11 36.70 24.34 14.60
N VAL A 12 36.73 24.72 15.89
CA VAL A 12 36.12 23.91 16.96
C VAL A 12 34.59 23.93 16.90
N SER A 13 33.99 25.06 16.49
CA SER A 13 32.53 25.15 16.28
C SER A 13 32.05 24.37 15.05
N ILE A 14 32.88 24.23 14.01
CA ILE A 14 32.54 23.41 12.82
C ILE A 14 32.64 21.91 13.12
N PHE A 15 33.52 21.48 14.03
CA PHE A 15 33.63 20.08 14.47
C PHE A 15 32.53 19.64 15.46
N ILE A 16 31.89 20.56 16.21
CA ILE A 16 30.74 20.23 17.06
C ILE A 16 29.43 20.20 16.26
N ILE A 17 29.35 20.86 15.10
CA ILE A 17 28.15 20.86 14.25
C ILE A 17 28.14 19.70 13.23
N HIS A 18 29.29 19.07 12.93
CA HIS A 18 29.35 17.89 12.04
C HIS A 18 29.18 16.52 12.75
N ALA A 19 28.81 16.50 14.04
CA ALA A 19 28.47 15.28 14.78
C ALA A 19 26.96 15.11 15.08
N LYS A 20 26.09 15.85 14.39
CA LYS A 20 24.61 15.72 14.50
C LYS A 20 23.91 15.49 13.15
N GLY A 21 24.65 15.02 12.15
CA GLY A 21 24.15 14.79 10.78
C GLY A 21 24.05 13.32 10.35
N GLN A 22 24.14 12.35 11.27
CA GLN A 22 23.90 10.94 10.97
C GLN A 22 22.96 10.34 12.01
N ASN A 23 21.91 9.66 11.53
CA ASN A 23 20.87 8.91 12.27
C ASN A 23 19.72 9.68 12.92
N THR A 24 18.88 10.31 12.11
CA THR A 24 17.43 10.35 12.36
C THR A 24 16.66 9.86 11.14
N LYS A 25 16.80 8.58 10.79
CA LYS A 25 15.65 7.85 10.22
C LYS A 25 14.55 7.95 11.26
N ALA A 26 13.44 8.59 10.90
CA ALA A 26 12.29 8.85 11.75
C ALA A 26 11.94 7.63 12.62
N GLN A 27 11.78 7.88 13.91
CA GLN A 27 11.27 6.93 14.89
C GLN A 27 9.79 6.63 14.56
N ASN A 28 9.56 5.61 13.73
CA ASN A 28 8.21 5.23 13.26
C ASN A 28 7.44 4.46 14.34
N ALA A 29 6.76 5.19 15.23
CA ALA A 29 5.86 4.68 16.26
C ALA A 29 4.37 4.67 15.84
N ASN A 30 4.04 4.84 14.55
CA ASN A 30 2.66 5.05 14.09
C ASN A 30 1.73 3.87 14.45
N PRO A 31 0.75 4.08 15.37
CA PRO A 31 -0.18 3.03 15.77
C PRO A 31 -1.34 2.85 14.79
N LEU A 32 -1.47 3.71 13.78
CA LEU A 32 -2.61 3.68 12.86
C LEU A 32 -2.29 2.86 11.61
N PHE A 33 -3.16 1.89 11.31
CA PHE A 33 -3.15 1.19 10.03
C PHE A 33 -4.36 1.58 9.16
N PRO A 34 -4.15 1.73 7.84
CA PRO A 34 -2.85 1.98 7.20
C PRO A 34 -2.43 3.45 7.41
N ASP A 35 -1.26 3.81 6.90
CA ASP A 35 -0.53 5.04 7.27
C ASP A 35 -1.07 6.34 6.67
N CYS A 36 -2.04 6.24 5.77
CA CYS A 36 -2.69 7.35 5.09
C CYS A 36 -4.08 7.65 5.68
N ASN A 37 -4.64 8.82 5.35
CA ASN A 37 -6.01 9.19 5.70
C ASN A 37 -7.02 8.33 4.91
N CYS A 38 -7.23 7.10 5.34
CA CYS A 38 -8.23 6.21 4.74
C CYS A 38 -9.64 6.56 5.18
N GLU A 39 -10.58 6.34 4.27
CA GLU A 39 -11.94 6.06 4.65
C GLU A 39 -12.00 4.74 5.43
N ARG A 40 -12.61 4.76 6.60
CA ARG A 40 -12.70 3.60 7.51
C ARG A 40 -14.11 3.05 7.59
N ASP A 41 -15.10 3.78 7.09
CA ASP A 41 -16.46 3.29 6.98
C ASP A 41 -16.56 2.27 5.84
N VAL A 42 -16.80 1.01 6.19
CA VAL A 42 -16.96 -0.06 5.17
C VAL A 42 -18.15 0.20 4.24
N ARG A 43 -19.13 1.02 4.66
CA ARG A 43 -20.32 1.39 3.87
C ARG A 43 -20.03 2.39 2.75
N ALA A 44 -18.89 3.05 2.81
CA ALA A 44 -18.44 4.00 1.81
C ALA A 44 -17.85 3.34 0.55
N SER A 45 -17.55 2.04 0.57
CA SER A 45 -17.00 1.35 -0.60
C SER A 45 -17.84 0.15 -1.01
N PRO A 46 -17.87 -0.19 -2.32
CA PRO A 46 -18.63 -1.31 -2.81
C PRO A 46 -17.92 -2.66 -2.60
N TYR A 47 -16.61 -2.67 -2.38
CA TYR A 47 -15.86 -3.92 -2.26
C TYR A 47 -16.13 -4.59 -0.93
N ARG A 48 -16.21 -5.92 -0.87
CA ARG A 48 -16.28 -6.70 0.38
C ARG A 48 -15.31 -7.88 0.31
N ALA A 49 -14.46 -8.03 1.31
CA ALA A 49 -13.57 -9.17 1.42
C ALA A 49 -14.14 -10.21 2.39
N TYR A 50 -14.15 -11.47 1.98
CA TYR A 50 -14.62 -12.59 2.79
C TYR A 50 -13.53 -13.64 2.92
N PHE A 51 -13.31 -14.12 4.13
CA PHE A 51 -12.49 -15.30 4.33
C PHE A 51 -13.19 -16.53 3.75
N THR A 52 -12.52 -17.24 2.85
CA THR A 52 -13.12 -18.37 2.11
C THR A 52 -12.56 -19.73 2.50
N GLY A 53 -11.39 -19.78 3.14
CA GLY A 53 -10.91 -21.02 3.70
C GLY A 53 -9.45 -21.00 4.08
N MET A 54 -9.10 -21.97 4.93
CA MET A 54 -7.73 -22.34 5.23
C MET A 54 -7.47 -23.73 4.67
N VAL A 55 -6.37 -23.88 3.94
CA VAL A 55 -5.89 -25.16 3.43
C VAL A 55 -4.51 -25.43 4.05
N PRO A 56 -4.37 -26.45 4.90
CA PRO A 56 -3.05 -26.81 5.43
C PRO A 56 -2.16 -27.34 4.29
N TYR A 57 -0.86 -27.03 4.36
CA TYR A 57 0.17 -27.59 3.49
C TYR A 57 1.41 -27.95 4.30
N THR A 58 2.38 -28.65 3.70
CA THR A 58 3.60 -29.04 4.40
C THR A 58 4.36 -27.81 4.87
N GLY A 59 4.43 -27.61 6.19
CA GLY A 59 5.14 -26.49 6.82
C GLY A 59 4.29 -25.24 7.10
N GLY A 60 2.98 -25.24 6.79
CA GLY A 60 2.16 -24.05 7.01
C GLY A 60 0.67 -24.17 6.64
N SER A 61 0.00 -23.03 6.58
CA SER A 61 -1.41 -22.88 6.23
C SER A 61 -1.60 -21.84 5.13
N LYS A 62 -2.37 -22.18 4.10
CA LYS A 62 -2.78 -21.27 3.02
C LYS A 62 -4.13 -20.67 3.38
N PHE A 63 -4.19 -19.36 3.55
CA PHE A 63 -5.41 -18.61 3.86
C PHE A 63 -5.92 -17.91 2.61
N CYS A 64 -7.16 -18.15 2.21
CA CYS A 64 -7.76 -17.58 1.02
C CYS A 64 -8.91 -16.63 1.37
N PHE A 65 -8.99 -15.53 0.64
CA PHE A 65 -10.04 -14.55 0.76
C PHE A 65 -10.54 -14.17 -0.64
N THR A 66 -11.85 -13.98 -0.73
CA THR A 66 -12.56 -13.70 -1.97
C THR A 66 -13.28 -12.38 -1.85
N PHE A 67 -13.36 -11.65 -2.95
CA PHE A 67 -13.96 -10.33 -2.98
C PHE A 67 -15.32 -10.35 -3.67
N ASP A 68 -16.25 -9.54 -3.15
CA ASP A 68 -17.57 -9.28 -3.74
C ASP A 68 -17.82 -7.78 -3.88
N ILE A 69 -18.92 -7.45 -4.54
CA ILE A 69 -19.43 -6.11 -4.80
C ILE A 69 -20.83 -5.98 -4.23
N VAL A 70 -21.01 -5.01 -3.34
CA VAL A 70 -22.29 -4.58 -2.78
C VAL A 70 -22.57 -3.12 -3.12
N PRO A 71 -23.83 -2.68 -3.16
CA PRO A 71 -24.15 -1.26 -3.29
C PRO A 71 -23.57 -0.45 -2.13
N CYS A 72 -22.97 0.71 -2.42
CA CYS A 72 -22.56 1.65 -1.38
C CYS A 72 -23.78 2.20 -0.65
N GLN A 73 -23.63 2.50 0.64
CA GLN A 73 -24.67 3.17 1.42
C GLN A 73 -24.34 4.63 1.69
N ILE A 74 -23.08 5.01 1.48
CA ILE A 74 -22.58 6.39 1.59
C ILE A 74 -21.99 6.73 0.22
N ASP A 75 -22.48 7.83 -0.36
CA ASP A 75 -22.00 8.35 -1.62
C ASP A 75 -20.74 9.19 -1.36
N ASN A 76 -19.57 8.65 -1.72
CA ASN A 76 -18.28 9.31 -1.58
C ASN A 76 -17.27 8.74 -2.61
N PRO A 77 -16.03 9.27 -2.71
CA PRO A 77 -15.05 8.80 -3.68
C PRO A 77 -14.73 7.29 -3.59
N CYS A 78 -14.77 6.72 -2.38
CA CYS A 78 -14.60 5.29 -2.16
C CYS A 78 -15.74 4.44 -2.73
N CYS A 79 -16.88 5.04 -3.09
CA CYS A 79 -17.94 4.31 -3.75
C CYS A 79 -17.61 4.00 -5.21
N TYR A 80 -16.77 4.82 -5.84
CA TYR A 80 -16.47 4.76 -7.28
C TYR A 80 -15.05 4.29 -7.60
N MET A 81 -14.21 4.07 -6.57
CA MET A 81 -12.83 3.59 -6.72
C MET A 81 -12.72 2.28 -7.51
N ASN A 82 -11.57 2.10 -8.16
CA ASN A 82 -11.11 0.79 -8.61
C ASN A 82 -10.38 0.05 -7.46
N PHE A 83 -10.03 -1.21 -7.68
CA PHE A 83 -9.27 -2.02 -6.73
C PHE A 83 -7.89 -2.31 -7.34
N TYR A 84 -6.94 -1.40 -7.06
CA TYR A 84 -5.58 -1.45 -7.59
C TYR A 84 -4.57 -2.09 -6.65
N LYS A 85 -4.67 -1.80 -5.36
CA LYS A 85 -3.73 -2.29 -4.35
C LYS A 85 -4.46 -2.77 -3.10
N LEU A 86 -3.90 -3.78 -2.46
CA LEU A 86 -4.33 -4.34 -1.19
C LEU A 86 -3.19 -4.23 -0.18
N GLU A 87 -3.47 -3.78 1.03
CA GLU A 87 -2.50 -3.78 2.12
C GLU A 87 -3.03 -4.50 3.35
N PHE A 88 -2.13 -5.08 4.14
CA PHE A 88 -2.45 -5.77 5.38
C PHE A 88 -1.41 -5.45 6.48
N PRO A 89 -1.81 -5.24 7.74
CA PRO A 89 -0.87 -5.10 8.85
C PRO A 89 -0.63 -6.45 9.53
N PHE A 90 0.64 -6.78 9.73
CA PHE A 90 1.07 -8.00 10.41
C PHE A 90 2.04 -7.71 11.55
N MET A 91 2.10 -8.64 12.49
CA MET A 91 3.08 -8.60 13.56
C MET A 91 4.47 -8.61 12.95
N LEU A 92 5.33 -7.64 13.32
CA LEU A 92 6.68 -7.51 12.74
C LEU A 92 7.49 -8.81 12.90
N GLY A 93 7.35 -9.47 14.06
CA GLY A 93 8.01 -10.75 14.36
C GLY A 93 7.51 -11.95 13.54
N CYS A 94 6.44 -11.77 12.75
CA CYS A 94 5.87 -12.76 11.85
C CYS A 94 6.24 -12.52 10.39
N ARG A 95 7.06 -11.50 10.07
CA ARG A 95 7.44 -11.19 8.69
C ARG A 95 7.97 -12.42 7.92
N ASP A 96 8.85 -13.19 8.55
CA ASP A 96 9.50 -14.36 7.92
C ASP A 96 8.57 -15.57 7.73
N SER A 97 7.39 -15.54 8.34
CA SER A 97 6.41 -16.63 8.17
C SER A 97 5.69 -16.58 6.81
N LEU A 98 5.64 -15.45 6.12
CA LEU A 98 4.97 -15.33 4.83
C LEU A 98 5.79 -16.00 3.71
N GLN A 99 5.26 -17.10 3.18
CA GLN A 99 5.95 -17.92 2.16
C GLN A 99 5.59 -17.53 0.74
N PHE A 100 4.31 -17.24 0.48
CA PHE A 100 3.85 -16.88 -0.86
C PHE A 100 2.53 -16.10 -0.82
N ILE A 101 2.25 -15.42 -1.92
CA ILE A 101 0.98 -14.77 -2.22
C ILE A 101 0.53 -15.32 -3.56
N GLU A 102 -0.69 -15.81 -3.65
CA GLU A 102 -1.27 -16.38 -4.87
C GLU A 102 -2.48 -15.56 -5.28
N TYR A 103 -2.49 -15.09 -6.52
CA TYR A 103 -3.61 -14.36 -7.13
C TYR A 103 -3.76 -14.82 -8.58
N GLN A 104 -4.99 -15.19 -8.98
CA GLN A 104 -5.30 -15.75 -10.30
C GLN A 104 -4.44 -16.98 -10.65
N GLY A 105 -4.22 -17.88 -9.67
CA GLY A 105 -3.44 -19.11 -9.85
C GLY A 105 -1.94 -18.89 -10.07
N SER A 106 -1.44 -17.66 -9.89
CA SER A 106 -0.02 -17.31 -10.02
C SER A 106 0.52 -16.69 -8.74
N ASN A 107 1.77 -16.99 -8.41
CA ASN A 107 2.43 -16.33 -7.28
C ASN A 107 2.74 -14.87 -7.58
N LYS A 108 2.51 -14.00 -6.61
CA LYS A 108 2.81 -12.56 -6.63
C LYS A 108 4.04 -12.25 -5.80
N SER A 109 4.72 -11.16 -6.18
CA SER A 109 5.86 -10.63 -5.43
C SER A 109 5.41 -10.13 -4.06
N ILE A 110 6.17 -10.50 -3.03
CA ILE A 110 5.98 -9.98 -1.69
C ILE A 110 6.56 -8.57 -1.66
N THR A 111 5.72 -7.58 -1.41
CA THR A 111 6.13 -6.17 -1.27
C THR A 111 5.84 -5.73 0.15
N TRP A 112 6.82 -5.15 0.82
CA TRP A 112 6.66 -4.68 2.20
C TRP A 112 6.54 -3.17 2.25
N GLY A 113 5.67 -2.68 3.11
CA GLY A 113 5.65 -1.30 3.57
C GLY A 113 6.76 -1.01 4.58
N PRO A 114 6.73 0.20 5.17
CA PRO A 114 7.61 0.55 6.28
C PRO A 114 7.40 -0.40 7.47
N SER A 115 8.47 -0.67 8.20
CA SER A 115 8.40 -1.35 9.49
C SER A 115 8.15 -0.34 10.60
N TYR A 116 7.23 -0.67 11.50
CA TYR A 116 6.86 0.12 12.68
C TYR A 116 7.35 -0.59 13.93
N ALA A 117 8.67 -0.59 14.13
CA ALA A 117 9.33 -1.29 15.23
C ALA A 117 8.97 -0.71 16.61
N LEU A 118 8.55 0.56 16.66
CA LEU A 118 8.15 1.26 17.89
C LEU A 118 6.63 1.29 18.10
N ALA A 119 5.83 0.75 17.18
CA ALA A 119 4.42 0.50 17.45
C ALA A 119 4.30 -0.57 18.54
N ASN A 120 3.23 -0.53 19.34
CA ASN A 120 2.97 -1.51 20.38
C ASN A 120 1.63 -2.22 20.12
N PRO A 121 1.61 -3.49 19.65
CA PRO A 121 2.79 -4.30 19.31
C PRO A 121 3.46 -3.88 17.98
N PRO A 122 4.74 -4.25 17.74
CA PRO A 122 5.44 -3.88 16.50
C PRO A 122 4.78 -4.45 15.25
N ARG A 123 4.67 -3.64 14.19
CA ARG A 123 3.97 -4.05 12.94
C ARG A 123 4.79 -3.84 11.66
N ILE A 124 4.37 -4.53 10.61
CA ILE A 124 4.81 -4.34 9.24
C ILE A 124 3.64 -4.54 8.29
N ASP A 125 3.59 -3.75 7.22
CA ASP A 125 2.49 -3.83 6.27
C ASP A 125 2.89 -4.63 5.03
N LEU A 126 2.11 -5.64 4.66
CA LEU A 126 2.23 -6.31 3.37
C LEU A 126 1.46 -5.53 2.31
N LYS A 127 2.06 -5.37 1.13
CA LYS A 127 1.46 -4.67 -0.01
C LYS A 127 1.35 -5.60 -1.21
N ILE A 128 0.18 -5.63 -1.83
CA ILE A 128 -0.10 -6.35 -3.08
C ILE A 128 -0.66 -5.33 -4.07
N THR A 129 0.14 -4.94 -5.05
CA THR A 129 -0.21 -3.93 -6.05
C THR A 129 -0.61 -4.57 -7.38
N ASN A 130 -1.07 -3.76 -8.34
CA ASN A 130 -1.41 -4.19 -9.69
C ASN A 130 -2.50 -5.27 -9.75
N MET A 131 -3.49 -5.16 -8.86
CA MET A 131 -4.66 -6.04 -8.84
C MET A 131 -5.50 -5.87 -10.12
N ARG A 132 -5.53 -4.64 -10.68
CA ARG A 132 -6.28 -4.25 -11.90
C ARG A 132 -7.75 -4.67 -11.83
N LEU A 133 -8.32 -4.59 -10.64
CA LEU A 133 -9.71 -4.94 -10.38
C LEU A 133 -10.59 -3.68 -10.36
N SER A 134 -11.87 -3.87 -10.63
CA SER A 134 -12.91 -2.85 -10.67
C SER A 134 -14.23 -3.47 -10.23
N GLN A 135 -15.25 -2.64 -10.04
CA GLN A 135 -16.58 -3.11 -9.63
C GLN A 135 -17.21 -4.12 -10.61
N THR A 136 -16.74 -4.19 -11.85
CA THR A 136 -17.27 -5.12 -12.86
C THR A 136 -16.58 -6.48 -12.85
N ASN A 137 -15.34 -6.57 -12.35
CA ASN A 137 -14.53 -7.79 -12.44
C ASN A 137 -14.00 -8.31 -11.09
N THR A 138 -14.25 -7.60 -9.98
CA THR A 138 -13.83 -8.02 -8.64
C THR A 138 -14.64 -9.20 -8.09
N ARG A 139 -15.93 -9.31 -8.43
CA ARG A 139 -16.79 -10.35 -7.86
C ARG A 139 -16.23 -11.75 -8.14
N GLY A 140 -15.97 -12.50 -7.07
CA GLY A 140 -15.43 -13.85 -7.12
C GLY A 140 -13.91 -13.94 -7.27
N GLN A 141 -13.20 -12.81 -7.34
CA GLN A 141 -11.73 -12.81 -7.35
C GLN A 141 -11.21 -13.25 -5.99
N SER A 142 -10.19 -14.12 -5.98
CA SER A 142 -9.60 -14.64 -4.75
C SER A 142 -8.10 -14.38 -4.70
N ILE A 143 -7.61 -14.00 -3.53
CA ILE A 143 -6.19 -13.99 -3.20
C ILE A 143 -5.97 -14.97 -2.05
N CYS A 144 -4.85 -15.68 -2.09
CA CYS A 144 -4.42 -16.54 -1.01
C CYS A 144 -3.02 -16.21 -0.54
N ILE A 145 -2.75 -16.42 0.74
CA ILE A 145 -1.44 -16.21 1.36
C ILE A 145 -1.01 -17.48 2.08
N GLY A 146 0.23 -17.90 1.85
CA GLY A 146 0.84 -19.04 2.53
C GLY A 146 1.65 -18.56 3.72
N ILE A 147 1.31 -19.03 4.92
CA ILE A 147 1.99 -18.66 6.17
C ILE A 147 2.55 -19.92 6.82
N ALA A 148 3.78 -19.87 7.30
CA ALA A 148 4.51 -20.99 7.91
C ALA A 148 4.98 -20.68 9.34
N ASP A 149 5.65 -21.66 9.97
CA ASP A 149 6.35 -21.50 11.26
C ASP A 149 5.47 -20.99 12.42
N LYS A 150 6.08 -20.29 13.40
CA LYS A 150 5.46 -19.83 14.66
C LYS A 150 4.26 -18.90 14.50
N CYS A 151 3.96 -18.46 13.28
CA CYS A 151 2.80 -17.62 12.95
C CYS A 151 1.85 -18.28 11.96
N ALA A 152 1.88 -19.61 11.83
CA ALA A 152 0.99 -20.35 10.93
C ALA A 152 -0.52 -20.20 11.25
N GLU A 153 -0.86 -19.62 12.41
CA GLU A 153 -2.22 -19.22 12.75
C GLU A 153 -2.48 -17.76 12.35
N LEU A 154 -3.57 -17.53 11.61
CA LEU A 154 -3.95 -16.19 11.16
C LEU A 154 -4.13 -15.20 12.33
N HIS A 155 -4.58 -15.68 13.49
CA HIS A 155 -4.77 -14.87 14.70
C HIS A 155 -3.47 -14.24 15.22
N SER A 156 -2.39 -15.02 15.32
CA SER A 156 -1.08 -14.57 15.80
C SER A 156 -0.29 -13.81 14.73
N TRP A 157 -0.63 -14.03 13.46
CA TRP A 157 0.02 -13.37 12.34
C TRP A 157 -0.48 -11.93 12.10
N CYS A 158 -1.80 -11.72 12.17
CA CYS A 158 -2.42 -10.41 12.01
C CYS A 158 -2.01 -9.45 13.11
N TRP A 159 -1.74 -8.19 12.78
CA TRP A 159 -1.56 -7.15 13.80
C TRP A 159 -2.93 -6.66 14.31
N PRO A 160 -3.13 -6.45 15.63
CA PRO A 160 -2.17 -6.50 16.74
C PRO A 160 -2.11 -7.85 17.49
N ALA A 161 -2.23 -8.99 16.78
CA ALA A 161 -2.39 -10.34 17.34
C ALA A 161 -3.68 -10.55 18.16
N SER A 162 -4.71 -9.75 17.87
CA SER A 162 -6.03 -9.85 18.52
C SER A 162 -6.99 -10.80 17.78
N GLY A 163 -6.58 -11.37 16.65
CA GLY A 163 -7.48 -12.11 15.77
C GLY A 163 -8.42 -11.24 14.96
N ASN A 164 -8.26 -9.92 14.99
CA ASN A 164 -8.98 -8.94 14.19
C ASN A 164 -8.12 -8.47 13.02
N CYS A 165 -7.86 -9.35 12.06
CA CYS A 165 -7.14 -9.04 10.84
C CYS A 165 -7.88 -7.98 10.02
N LYS A 166 -7.17 -6.94 9.60
CA LYS A 166 -7.68 -5.86 8.76
C LYS A 166 -6.94 -5.85 7.43
N LEU A 167 -7.63 -5.47 6.37
CA LEU A 167 -7.03 -5.14 5.08
C LEU A 167 -7.51 -3.76 4.64
N ALA A 168 -6.72 -3.11 3.81
CA ALA A 168 -7.06 -1.84 3.20
C ALA A 168 -6.99 -1.97 1.68
N ILE A 169 -8.05 -1.53 1.00
CA ILE A 169 -8.09 -1.53 -0.46
C ILE A 169 -7.77 -0.10 -0.95
N PHE A 170 -7.06 0.00 -2.06
CA PHE A 170 -6.59 1.25 -2.60
C PHE A 170 -6.96 1.35 -4.07
N ASN A 171 -7.39 2.56 -4.43
CA ASN A 171 -7.61 2.96 -5.81
C ASN A 171 -6.25 3.21 -6.52
N ALA A 172 -6.28 3.24 -7.85
CA ALA A 172 -5.10 3.59 -8.65
C ALA A 172 -4.85 5.10 -8.66
N ASP A 173 -5.92 5.91 -8.66
CA ASP A 173 -5.86 7.37 -8.68
C ASP A 173 -7.25 7.97 -8.31
N PRO A 174 -7.34 8.93 -7.36
CA PRO A 174 -6.30 9.23 -6.35
C PRO A 174 -5.90 7.97 -5.59
N PHE A 175 -4.69 7.90 -5.02
CA PHE A 175 -4.23 6.79 -4.15
C PHE A 175 -4.97 6.74 -2.81
N ASP A 176 -6.28 6.99 -2.84
CA ASP A 176 -7.16 6.97 -1.70
C ASP A 176 -7.36 5.54 -1.24
N CYS A 177 -7.26 5.41 0.07
CA CYS A 177 -7.45 4.17 0.78
C CYS A 177 -8.90 4.07 1.25
N CYS A 178 -9.56 2.98 0.85
CA CYS A 178 -10.99 2.84 0.87
C CYS A 178 -11.39 1.35 0.87
N PRO A 179 -12.24 0.88 1.77
CA PRO A 179 -12.20 1.12 3.19
C PRO A 179 -11.23 0.13 3.87
N VAL A 180 -10.99 0.31 5.17
CA VAL A 180 -10.34 -0.73 5.99
C VAL A 180 -11.38 -1.77 6.41
N GLN A 181 -11.22 -3.03 6.01
CA GLN A 181 -12.16 -4.12 6.30
C GLN A 181 -11.51 -5.19 7.16
N PRO A 182 -12.16 -5.68 8.22
CA PRO A 182 -11.73 -6.91 8.84
C PRO A 182 -12.20 -8.11 8.03
N PHE A 183 -11.38 -9.14 8.01
CA PHE A 183 -11.64 -10.35 7.21
C PHE A 183 -11.59 -11.61 8.07
N THR A 184 -11.89 -11.50 9.35
CA THR A 184 -11.77 -12.62 10.29
C THR A 184 -12.98 -13.53 10.24
N ARG A 185 -12.81 -14.73 10.82
CA ARG A 185 -13.70 -15.90 10.69
C ARG A 185 -15.17 -15.50 10.64
N ILE A 186 -15.78 -15.69 9.48
CA ILE A 186 -17.22 -15.90 9.41
C ILE A 186 -17.47 -17.23 10.14
N GLU A 187 -18.13 -17.17 11.30
CA GLU A 187 -18.88 -18.34 11.78
C GLU A 187 -19.81 -18.79 10.65
N PRO A 188 -19.96 -20.10 10.39
CA PRO A 188 -20.74 -20.60 9.27
C PRO A 188 -22.24 -20.38 9.53
N ALA A 189 -22.71 -19.15 9.35
CA ALA A 189 -24.11 -18.82 9.23
C ALA A 189 -24.55 -19.18 7.81
N TYR A 190 -25.53 -20.06 7.74
CA TYR A 190 -26.18 -20.61 6.54
C TYR A 190 -25.40 -21.68 5.77
N ARG A 191 -25.64 -22.94 6.17
CA ARG A 191 -25.94 -23.97 5.16
C ARG A 191 -26.96 -23.37 4.19
N ALA A 192 -26.54 -23.08 2.97
CA ALA A 192 -27.47 -23.01 1.87
C ALA A 192 -28.24 -24.34 1.84
N SER A 193 -29.54 -24.29 2.05
CA SER A 193 -30.43 -25.43 1.82
C SER A 193 -30.13 -26.00 0.43
N PRO A 194 -30.06 -27.33 0.26
CA PRO A 194 -29.87 -27.92 -1.06
C PRO A 194 -30.99 -27.42 -2.00
N PRO A 195 -30.67 -27.12 -3.27
CA PRO A 195 -31.68 -26.69 -4.22
C PRO A 195 -32.75 -27.79 -4.34
N PRO A 196 -34.04 -27.42 -4.46
CA PRO A 196 -35.10 -28.39 -4.66
C PRO A 196 -34.83 -29.25 -5.90
N PRO A 197 -35.25 -30.53 -5.91
CA PRO A 197 -34.95 -31.44 -7.01
C PRO A 197 -35.49 -30.85 -8.32
N LEU A 198 -34.59 -30.69 -9.29
CA LEU A 198 -34.89 -30.33 -10.67
C LEU A 198 -35.96 -31.28 -11.23
N VAL A 199 -37.18 -30.76 -11.38
CA VAL A 199 -38.21 -31.39 -12.20
C VAL A 199 -37.69 -31.40 -13.63
N LYS A 200 -37.38 -32.60 -14.13
CA LYS A 200 -36.98 -32.87 -15.52
C LYS A 200 -38.03 -32.30 -16.47
N HIS A 201 -37.81 -31.08 -16.96
CA HIS A 201 -38.49 -30.58 -18.14
C HIS A 201 -37.69 -31.05 -19.36
N ALA A 202 -38.41 -31.61 -20.34
CA ALA A 202 -37.86 -32.12 -21.57
C ALA A 202 -37.09 -31.01 -22.33
N PRO A 203 -35.96 -31.34 -22.97
CA PRO A 203 -35.19 -30.36 -23.71
C PRO A 203 -36.01 -29.80 -24.89
N PRO A 204 -35.98 -28.47 -25.14
CA PRO A 204 -36.58 -27.88 -26.32
C PRO A 204 -35.84 -28.32 -27.59
N PRO A 205 -36.52 -28.39 -28.75
CA PRO A 205 -35.92 -28.83 -30.00
C PRO A 205 -34.81 -27.88 -30.47
N PRO A 206 -33.80 -28.40 -31.19
CA PRO A 206 -32.65 -27.62 -31.65
C PRO A 206 -33.07 -26.52 -32.64
N PRO A 207 -32.46 -25.33 -32.58
CA PRO A 207 -32.70 -24.26 -33.55
C PRO A 207 -32.15 -24.66 -34.93
N PRO A 208 -32.76 -24.15 -36.02
CA PRO A 208 -32.31 -24.41 -37.37
C PRO A 208 -30.91 -23.81 -37.64
N PRO A 209 -30.14 -24.42 -38.57
CA PRO A 209 -28.78 -23.98 -38.87
C PRO A 209 -28.75 -22.56 -39.48
N PRO A 210 -27.75 -21.75 -39.12
CA PRO A 210 -27.60 -20.40 -39.68
C PRO A 210 -27.24 -20.45 -41.18
N PRO A 211 -27.69 -19.46 -41.96
CA PRO A 211 -27.35 -19.37 -43.38
C PRO A 211 -25.85 -19.12 -43.60
N PRO A 212 -25.31 -19.55 -44.76
CA PRO A 212 -23.89 -19.39 -45.07
C PRO A 212 -23.48 -17.91 -45.18
N PRO A 213 -22.26 -17.56 -44.72
CA PRO A 213 -21.77 -16.19 -44.76
C PRO A 213 -21.56 -15.70 -46.21
N PRO A 214 -21.82 -14.41 -46.49
CA PRO A 214 -21.56 -13.82 -47.79
C PRO A 214 -20.06 -13.71 -48.10
N PRO A 215 -19.67 -13.70 -49.40
CA PRO A 215 -18.27 -13.62 -49.81
C PRO A 215 -17.62 -12.29 -49.39
N PRO A 216 -16.30 -12.30 -49.11
CA PRO A 216 -15.59 -11.12 -48.65
C PRO A 216 -15.46 -10.05 -49.76
N PRO A 217 -15.59 -8.76 -49.42
CA PRO A 217 -15.44 -7.67 -50.37
C PRO A 217 -13.97 -7.47 -50.81
N PRO A 218 -13.73 -6.91 -52.01
CA PRO A 218 -12.39 -6.68 -52.53
C PRO A 218 -11.60 -5.64 -51.71
N PRO A 219 -10.26 -5.74 -51.67
CA PRO A 219 -9.42 -4.88 -50.85
C PRO A 219 -9.41 -3.42 -51.37
N PRO A 220 -9.46 -2.42 -50.49
CA PRO A 220 -9.47 -1.02 -50.87
C PRO A 220 -8.08 -0.54 -51.36
N PRO A 221 -8.03 0.47 -52.24
CA PRO A 221 -6.78 1.01 -52.78
C PRO A 221 -5.92 1.67 -51.70
N LYS A 222 -4.60 1.49 -51.81
CA LYS A 222 -3.58 2.02 -50.89
C LYS A 222 -3.71 3.55 -50.76
N LYS A 223 -4.09 4.03 -49.56
CA LYS A 223 -4.11 5.46 -49.23
C LYS A 223 -2.67 6.01 -49.11
N ARG A 224 -2.46 7.18 -49.71
CA ARG A 224 -1.27 8.04 -49.57
C ARG A 224 -1.03 8.39 -48.10
N ALA A 225 0.23 8.56 -47.72
CA ALA A 225 0.65 8.97 -46.38
C ALA A 225 -0.02 10.29 -45.94
N PRO A 226 -0.50 10.40 -44.68
CA PRO A 226 -1.15 11.61 -44.19
C PRO A 226 -0.15 12.79 -44.08
N ARG A 227 -0.63 14.02 -44.37
CA ARG A 227 0.06 15.25 -43.99
C ARG A 227 0.13 15.34 -42.44
N PRO A 228 1.22 15.87 -41.86
CA PRO A 228 1.28 16.09 -40.42
C PRO A 228 0.16 17.05 -39.97
N PRO A 229 -0.48 16.78 -38.81
CA PRO A 229 -1.52 17.64 -38.26
C PRO A 229 -0.96 19.03 -37.90
N PRO A 230 -1.79 20.09 -37.94
CA PRO A 230 -1.37 21.43 -37.53
C PRO A 230 -1.09 21.47 -36.03
N THR A 231 0.07 21.99 -35.67
CA THR A 231 0.52 22.19 -34.27
C THR A 231 -0.23 23.35 -33.62
N CYS A 232 -0.56 23.26 -32.33
CA CYS A 232 -1.19 24.36 -31.60
C CYS A 232 -0.17 25.11 -30.75
N SER A 233 0.01 26.41 -30.99
CA SER A 233 0.81 27.29 -30.10
C SER A 233 -0.12 28.00 -29.13
N VAL A 234 0.35 28.20 -27.88
CA VAL A 234 -0.42 28.84 -26.82
C VAL A 234 0.51 29.72 -25.99
N CYS A 235 0.10 30.95 -25.71
CA CYS A 235 0.75 31.81 -24.74
C CYS A 235 -0.23 32.18 -23.61
N VAL A 236 0.26 32.21 -22.38
CA VAL A 236 -0.47 32.78 -21.24
C VAL A 236 0.25 34.04 -20.83
N ARG A 237 -0.49 35.14 -20.70
CA ARG A 237 0.05 36.42 -20.22
C ARG A 237 -0.69 36.92 -19.01
N THR A 238 0.04 37.52 -18.08
CA THR A 238 -0.47 38.23 -16.91
C THR A 238 0.01 39.67 -16.97
N TYR A 239 -0.92 40.63 -16.97
CA TYR A 239 -0.61 42.04 -17.09
C TYR A 239 -1.50 42.93 -16.22
N LEU A 240 -1.07 44.17 -16.00
CA LEU A 240 -1.86 45.19 -15.30
C LEU A 240 -2.94 45.73 -16.24
N SER A 241 -4.19 45.30 -16.06
CA SER A 241 -5.31 45.73 -16.90
C SER A 241 -5.85 47.11 -16.55
N TYR A 242 -5.56 47.62 -15.35
CA TYR A 242 -5.83 49.01 -14.98
C TYR A 242 -4.74 49.55 -14.03
N VAL A 243 -4.26 50.75 -14.35
CA VAL A 243 -3.27 51.50 -13.57
C VAL A 243 -3.93 52.81 -13.11
N PRO A 244 -4.06 53.06 -11.79
CA PRO A 244 -4.67 54.27 -11.30
C PRO A 244 -3.83 55.51 -11.68
N PRO A 245 -4.43 56.70 -11.87
CA PRO A 245 -3.70 57.92 -12.21
C PRO A 245 -2.58 58.23 -11.21
N GLY A 246 -1.33 58.34 -11.68
CA GLY A 246 -0.14 58.54 -10.84
C GLY A 246 0.48 57.25 -10.28
N GLY A 247 -0.07 56.09 -10.61
CA GLY A 247 0.48 54.78 -10.28
C GLY A 247 1.86 54.53 -10.90
N LYS A 248 2.77 53.92 -10.13
CA LYS A 248 4.13 53.56 -10.55
C LYS A 248 4.49 52.09 -10.28
N PHE A 249 3.50 51.25 -10.06
CA PHE A 249 3.75 49.84 -9.81
C PHE A 249 4.33 49.18 -11.07
N ASN A 250 5.51 48.60 -10.90
CA ASN A 250 6.18 47.78 -11.91
C ASN A 250 6.48 46.43 -11.26
N PHE A 251 6.38 45.35 -12.03
CA PHE A 251 6.91 44.07 -11.61
C PHE A 251 8.40 44.22 -11.31
N SER A 252 8.81 43.88 -10.09
CA SER A 252 10.23 43.80 -9.77
C SER A 252 10.83 42.64 -10.57
N GLN A 253 12.11 42.73 -10.91
CA GLN A 253 12.77 41.68 -11.70
C GLN A 253 12.74 40.32 -10.99
N THR A 254 12.80 40.33 -9.65
CA THR A 254 12.65 39.12 -8.81
C THR A 254 11.23 38.59 -8.82
N ALA A 255 10.21 39.44 -8.61
CA ALA A 255 8.81 39.00 -8.66
C ALA A 255 8.43 38.45 -10.04
N CYS A 256 9.01 39.02 -11.10
CA CYS A 256 8.80 38.52 -12.44
C CYS A 256 9.45 37.14 -12.68
N GLN A 257 10.67 36.93 -12.14
CA GLN A 257 11.33 35.62 -12.23
C GLN A 257 10.57 34.56 -11.44
N ASP A 258 10.16 34.86 -10.20
CA ASP A 258 9.44 33.92 -9.35
C ASP A 258 8.10 33.52 -9.97
N LEU A 259 7.35 34.47 -10.53
CA LEU A 259 6.08 34.19 -11.20
C LEU A 259 6.27 33.43 -12.51
N HIS A 260 7.34 33.70 -13.27
CA HIS A 260 7.68 32.91 -14.46
C HIS A 260 7.94 31.46 -14.12
N PHE A 261 8.75 31.19 -13.09
CA PHE A 261 9.02 29.81 -12.67
C PHE A 261 7.74 29.11 -12.22
N PHE A 262 6.90 29.79 -11.44
CA PHE A 262 5.63 29.23 -11.00
C PHE A 262 4.67 28.91 -12.17
N LEU A 263 4.47 29.85 -13.11
CA LEU A 263 3.62 29.63 -14.29
C LEU A 263 4.14 28.51 -15.19
N VAL A 264 5.46 28.46 -15.41
CA VAL A 264 6.12 27.44 -16.22
C VAL A 264 6.03 26.07 -15.56
N ASP A 265 6.28 25.98 -14.26
CA ASP A 265 6.23 24.72 -13.53
C ASP A 265 4.80 24.18 -13.47
N GLU A 266 3.81 25.03 -13.21
CA GLU A 266 2.42 24.60 -13.15
C GLU A 266 1.92 24.16 -14.52
N LEU A 267 2.08 24.98 -15.58
CA LEU A 267 1.65 24.63 -16.93
C LEU A 267 2.35 23.38 -17.47
N ASN A 268 3.65 23.21 -17.21
CA ASN A 268 4.37 22.01 -17.64
C ASN A 268 4.05 20.79 -16.77
N ALA A 269 3.80 20.95 -15.46
CA ALA A 269 3.41 19.86 -14.57
C ALA A 269 2.07 19.27 -14.96
N GLN A 270 1.11 20.11 -15.37
CA GLN A 270 -0.19 19.64 -15.85
C GLN A 270 -0.10 18.78 -17.11
N VAL A 271 0.89 19.03 -17.96
CA VAL A 271 1.03 18.31 -19.24
C VAL A 271 2.05 17.16 -19.19
N GLN A 272 3.11 17.25 -18.39
CA GLN A 272 4.17 16.23 -18.34
C GLN A 272 3.84 15.03 -17.44
N CYS A 273 2.83 15.12 -16.58
CA CYS A 273 2.46 14.02 -15.67
C CYS A 273 1.64 12.90 -16.33
N GLY A 274 1.15 13.08 -17.57
CA GLY A 274 0.35 12.07 -18.31
C GLY A 274 1.16 11.04 -19.11
N GLY A 275 2.45 11.29 -19.39
CA GLY A 275 3.25 10.46 -20.29
C GLY A 275 3.88 9.22 -19.64
N SER A 276 3.49 8.02 -20.10
CA SER A 276 3.96 6.69 -19.65
C SER A 276 5.45 6.34 -19.90
N GLY A 277 6.36 7.31 -20.02
CA GLY A 277 7.73 7.07 -20.49
C GLY A 277 8.87 8.02 -20.07
N LEU A 278 8.79 8.74 -18.93
CA LEU A 278 9.88 9.65 -18.51
C LEU A 278 10.75 9.13 -17.33
N ARG A 279 12.04 9.53 -17.35
CA ARG A 279 13.12 9.17 -16.40
C ARG A 279 12.87 9.71 -14.97
N GLU A 280 13.37 8.98 -13.96
CA GLU A 280 13.16 9.21 -12.52
C GLU A 280 13.58 10.61 -12.01
N SER A 281 14.61 11.22 -12.61
CA SER A 281 15.05 12.58 -12.25
C SER A 281 14.03 13.67 -12.57
N SER A 282 13.11 13.43 -13.51
CA SER A 282 12.02 14.34 -13.86
C SER A 282 10.79 14.14 -12.97
N LYS A 283 10.59 12.93 -12.41
CA LYS A 283 9.49 12.65 -11.46
C LYS A 283 9.72 13.28 -10.08
N VAL A 284 10.98 13.47 -9.68
CA VAL A 284 11.32 14.18 -8.43
C VAL A 284 10.90 15.65 -8.48
N HIS A 285 10.89 16.29 -9.66
CA HIS A 285 10.39 17.66 -9.80
C HIS A 285 8.87 17.76 -9.62
N CYS A 286 8.09 16.75 -10.03
CA CYS A 286 6.64 16.68 -9.79
C CYS A 286 6.27 16.57 -8.30
N VAL A 287 7.20 16.17 -7.44
CA VAL A 287 6.99 16.00 -5.99
C VAL A 287 7.45 17.23 -5.18
N LEU A 288 8.28 18.10 -5.76
CA LEU A 288 8.79 19.29 -5.07
C LEU A 288 7.89 20.53 -5.21
N ALA A 289 6.96 20.55 -6.16
CA ALA A 289 5.88 21.54 -6.22
C ALA A 289 4.76 21.14 -5.24
N GLY A 290 4.91 21.53 -3.98
CA GLY A 290 4.09 21.09 -2.84
C GLY A 290 2.60 21.49 -2.81
N LYS A 291 1.93 21.64 -3.97
CA LYS A 291 0.49 21.93 -4.08
C LYS A 291 -0.17 21.38 -5.36
N ALA A 292 0.23 20.21 -5.86
CA ALA A 292 -0.62 19.47 -6.81
C ALA A 292 -1.78 18.78 -6.05
N VAL A 293 -2.71 19.59 -5.57
CA VAL A 293 -4.06 19.20 -5.17
C VAL A 293 -4.94 19.68 -6.33
N GLU A 294 -5.81 18.82 -6.86
CA GLU A 294 -6.90 19.16 -7.80
C GLU A 294 -6.66 19.27 -9.31
N ALA A 295 -5.59 18.75 -9.91
CA ALA A 295 -5.51 18.73 -11.37
C ALA A 295 -5.30 17.33 -11.95
N ASP A 296 -6.33 16.84 -12.66
CA ASP A 296 -6.28 15.65 -13.51
C ASP A 296 -5.12 15.77 -14.49
N ALA A 297 -4.17 14.83 -14.45
CA ALA A 297 -3.10 14.76 -15.44
C ALA A 297 -3.73 14.46 -16.81
N LEU A 298 -3.83 15.47 -17.65
CA LEU A 298 -4.35 15.33 -19.00
C LEU A 298 -3.27 14.67 -19.85
N ASP A 299 -3.62 13.62 -20.61
CA ASP A 299 -2.72 12.94 -21.57
C ASP A 299 -2.47 13.80 -22.83
N ALA A 300 -2.34 15.12 -22.64
CA ALA A 300 -2.01 16.09 -23.66
C ALA A 300 -0.53 15.97 -24.01
N ARG A 301 -0.20 15.91 -25.31
CA ARG A 301 1.20 15.85 -25.73
C ARG A 301 1.71 17.24 -26.09
N MET A 302 2.75 17.69 -25.39
CA MET A 302 3.48 18.92 -25.72
C MET A 302 4.56 18.68 -26.77
N LEU A 303 4.56 19.50 -27.81
CA LEU A 303 5.64 19.58 -28.79
C LEU A 303 6.79 20.46 -28.27
N VAL A 304 6.44 21.60 -27.66
CA VAL A 304 7.40 22.50 -27.00
C VAL A 304 6.85 22.83 -25.61
N PRO A 305 7.62 22.57 -24.52
CA PRO A 305 7.19 22.93 -23.17
C PRO A 305 7.02 24.45 -23.04
N PHE A 306 6.20 24.89 -22.09
CA PHE A 306 6.04 26.30 -21.81
C PHE A 306 7.37 26.88 -21.30
N THR A 307 7.79 27.99 -21.88
CA THR A 307 9.01 28.71 -21.48
C THR A 307 8.72 30.19 -21.26
N PRO A 308 9.45 30.85 -20.34
CA PRO A 308 9.24 32.26 -20.07
C PRO A 308 9.80 33.13 -21.19
N GLU A 309 9.04 34.16 -21.58
CA GLU A 309 9.54 35.24 -22.45
C GLU A 309 10.18 36.35 -21.62
N PRO A 310 10.94 37.29 -22.22
CA PRO A 310 11.51 38.41 -21.47
C PRO A 310 10.43 39.25 -20.77
N CYS A 311 10.51 39.31 -19.44
CA CYS A 311 9.67 40.15 -18.59
C CYS A 311 9.66 41.61 -19.03
N THR A 312 8.50 42.25 -19.01
CA THR A 312 8.42 43.72 -19.00
C THR A 312 7.98 44.22 -17.64
N ALA A 313 8.06 45.53 -17.42
CA ALA A 313 7.62 46.16 -16.17
C ALA A 313 6.12 45.95 -15.88
N THR A 314 5.31 45.59 -16.89
CA THR A 314 3.84 45.57 -16.80
C THR A 314 3.21 44.28 -17.32
N GLU A 315 4.01 43.34 -17.84
CA GLU A 315 3.53 42.11 -18.47
C GLU A 315 4.52 40.96 -18.26
N ILE A 316 3.96 39.81 -17.92
CA ILE A 316 4.61 38.51 -17.71
C ILE A 316 4.01 37.55 -18.73
N ARG A 317 4.83 36.79 -19.45
CA ARG A 317 4.38 35.99 -20.59
C ARG A 317 5.12 34.67 -20.70
N VAL A 318 4.37 33.58 -20.83
CA VAL A 318 4.88 32.22 -20.99
C VAL A 318 4.23 31.57 -22.21
N CYS A 319 5.02 30.89 -23.05
CA CYS A 319 4.55 30.33 -24.32
C CYS A 319 5.04 28.89 -24.52
N GLY A 320 4.18 28.04 -25.08
CA GLY A 320 4.42 26.63 -25.39
C GLY A 320 3.62 26.15 -26.61
N SER A 321 3.79 24.88 -27.00
CA SER A 321 3.00 24.30 -28.10
C SER A 321 2.68 22.82 -27.90
N PHE A 322 1.51 22.41 -28.41
CA PHE A 322 0.99 21.05 -28.39
C PHE A 322 1.15 20.35 -29.74
N PHE A 323 1.24 19.03 -29.70
CA PHE A 323 1.34 18.18 -30.90
C PHE A 323 0.11 18.30 -31.82
N SER A 324 -1.07 18.58 -31.27
CA SER A 324 -2.27 18.87 -32.05
C SER A 324 -3.22 19.84 -31.32
N ALA A 325 -4.27 20.29 -32.01
CA ALA A 325 -5.31 21.12 -31.39
C ALA A 325 -6.12 20.34 -30.35
N GLU A 326 -6.33 19.04 -30.56
CA GLU A 326 -7.00 18.16 -29.60
C GLU A 326 -6.19 17.97 -28.32
N ASP A 327 -4.86 17.82 -28.44
CA ASP A 327 -3.95 17.76 -27.29
C ASP A 327 -4.06 19.07 -26.46
N GLY A 328 -4.16 20.22 -27.11
CA GLY A 328 -4.37 21.50 -26.41
C GLY A 328 -5.76 21.65 -25.78
N GLN A 329 -6.82 21.17 -26.43
CA GLN A 329 -8.20 21.25 -25.91
C GLN A 329 -8.42 20.47 -24.62
N LEU A 330 -7.61 19.44 -24.36
CA LEU A 330 -7.65 18.72 -23.09
C LEU A 330 -7.42 19.67 -21.90
N MET A 331 -6.64 20.74 -22.06
CA MET A 331 -6.40 21.73 -21.02
C MET A 331 -7.54 22.75 -20.84
N GLN A 332 -8.57 22.74 -21.70
CA GLN A 332 -9.62 23.75 -21.66
C GLN A 332 -10.40 23.74 -20.33
N ASP A 333 -10.76 22.56 -19.84
CA ASP A 333 -11.50 22.41 -18.59
C ASP A 333 -10.68 22.88 -17.38
N TRP A 334 -9.36 22.67 -17.38
CA TRP A 334 -8.46 23.18 -16.35
C TRP A 334 -8.28 24.70 -16.44
N MET A 335 -8.24 25.27 -17.65
CA MET A 335 -8.18 26.72 -17.84
C MET A 335 -9.46 27.42 -17.37
N ASP A 336 -10.61 26.75 -17.54
CA ASP A 336 -11.94 27.25 -17.16
C ASP A 336 -12.30 26.97 -15.69
N SER A 337 -11.59 26.07 -15.00
CA SER A 337 -11.86 25.71 -13.58
C SER A 337 -11.57 26.84 -12.59
N GLY A 338 -10.96 27.93 -13.04
CA GLY A 338 -10.52 29.03 -12.19
C GLY A 338 -9.03 28.99 -11.83
N ALA A 339 -8.26 28.02 -12.36
CA ALA A 339 -6.81 27.95 -12.17
C ALA A 339 -6.11 29.28 -12.52
N LEU A 340 -6.51 29.94 -13.62
CA LEU A 340 -6.03 31.27 -14.01
C LEU A 340 -6.30 32.37 -12.96
N ALA A 341 -7.39 32.26 -12.20
CA ALA A 341 -7.71 33.18 -11.12
C ALA A 341 -6.87 32.92 -9.86
N GLU A 342 -6.50 31.67 -9.59
CA GLU A 342 -5.62 31.31 -8.48
C GLU A 342 -4.19 31.86 -8.66
N PHE A 343 -3.68 31.93 -9.89
CA PHE A 343 -2.40 32.59 -10.17
C PHE A 343 -2.38 34.05 -9.73
N ASN A 344 -3.49 34.78 -9.88
CA ASN A 344 -3.60 36.17 -9.42
C ASN A 344 -3.56 36.26 -7.89
N SER A 345 -3.97 35.21 -7.18
CA SER A 345 -3.98 35.15 -5.71
C SER A 345 -2.58 34.88 -5.13
N PHE A 346 -1.70 34.20 -5.86
CA PHE A 346 -0.31 33.95 -5.44
C PHE A 346 0.55 35.22 -5.38
N LEU A 347 0.16 36.25 -6.14
CA LEU A 347 0.77 37.58 -6.08
C LEU A 347 0.41 38.37 -4.83
N LEU A 348 -0.55 37.88 -4.03
CA LEU A 348 -0.98 38.49 -2.78
C LEU A 348 -0.46 37.64 -1.60
N PRO A 349 0.26 38.23 -0.62
CA PRO A 349 0.76 37.49 0.52
C PRO A 349 -0.39 36.79 1.29
N PRO A 350 -0.20 35.54 1.77
CA PRO A 350 -1.28 34.71 2.30
C PRO A 350 -1.97 35.23 3.58
N ASN A 351 -1.52 36.34 4.16
CA ASN A 351 -2.07 36.92 5.39
C ASN A 351 -2.34 38.43 5.31
N ASP A 352 -2.34 39.04 4.12
CA ASP A 352 -2.57 40.48 3.97
C ASP A 352 -3.64 40.77 2.90
N PRO A 353 -4.78 41.40 3.24
CA PRO A 353 -5.79 41.77 2.26
C PRO A 353 -5.25 42.92 1.37
N CYS A 354 -4.56 42.54 0.31
CA CYS A 354 -4.00 43.41 -0.74
C CYS A 354 -3.01 44.49 -0.20
N PRO A 355 -1.69 44.37 -0.44
CA PRO A 355 -0.71 45.37 -0.03
C PRO A 355 -1.12 46.77 -0.49
N SER A 356 -0.95 47.80 0.34
CA SER A 356 -1.35 49.18 0.02
C SER A 356 -0.68 49.73 -1.26
N SER A 357 0.44 49.15 -1.69
CA SER A 357 1.11 49.45 -2.97
C SER A 357 0.36 48.94 -4.21
N LEU A 358 -0.55 47.98 -4.05
CA LEU A 358 -1.38 47.38 -5.11
C LEU A 358 -2.82 47.88 -5.08
N GLN A 359 -3.18 48.75 -4.13
CA GLN A 359 -4.52 49.28 -4.00
C GLN A 359 -4.89 50.12 -5.23
N GLY A 360 -5.91 49.65 -5.97
CA GLY A 360 -6.40 50.29 -7.20
C GLY A 360 -5.78 49.78 -8.49
N TYR A 361 -4.87 48.80 -8.46
CA TYR A 361 -4.40 48.09 -9.66
C TYR A 361 -5.25 46.84 -9.89
N TYR A 362 -5.46 46.47 -11.15
CA TYR A 362 -6.12 45.22 -11.53
C TYR A 362 -5.16 44.36 -12.34
N LEU A 363 -5.00 43.10 -11.92
CA LEU A 363 -4.27 42.09 -12.69
C LEU A 363 -5.24 41.27 -13.52
N THR A 364 -4.85 40.98 -14.75
CA THR A 364 -5.60 40.11 -15.65
C THR A 364 -4.65 39.09 -16.24
N THR A 365 -5.06 37.83 -16.16
CA THR A 365 -4.37 36.70 -16.76
C THR A 365 -5.26 36.16 -17.88
N GLU A 366 -4.70 36.04 -19.08
CA GLU A 366 -5.45 35.57 -20.25
C GLU A 366 -4.59 34.72 -21.17
N VAL A 367 -5.27 33.88 -21.95
CA VAL A 367 -4.67 33.10 -23.02
C VAL A 367 -4.61 33.94 -24.29
N THR A 368 -3.42 34.04 -24.87
CA THR A 368 -3.16 34.76 -26.12
C THR A 368 -2.52 33.83 -27.14
N GLU A 369 -2.62 34.20 -28.42
CA GLU A 369 -1.98 33.49 -29.54
C GLU A 369 -2.32 31.99 -29.60
N SER A 370 -3.52 31.65 -29.13
CA SER A 370 -4.03 30.29 -29.10
C SER A 370 -4.83 29.96 -30.36
N SER A 371 -4.51 28.82 -30.99
CA SER A 371 -5.32 28.23 -32.05
C SER A 371 -6.22 27.07 -31.56
N CYS A 372 -6.20 26.72 -30.27
CA CYS A 372 -6.91 25.54 -29.74
C CYS A 372 -7.55 25.70 -28.34
N LEU A 373 -7.17 26.74 -27.58
CA LEU A 373 -7.76 27.13 -26.31
C LEU A 373 -8.53 28.45 -26.43
N THR A 374 -9.68 28.55 -25.77
CA THR A 374 -10.42 29.81 -25.61
C THR A 374 -10.30 30.25 -24.16
N GLY A 375 -9.88 31.50 -23.89
CA GLY A 375 -9.88 32.00 -22.51
C GLY A 375 -11.30 32.02 -21.90
N PRO A 376 -11.43 32.08 -20.57
CA PRO A 376 -12.73 32.11 -19.90
C PRO A 376 -13.59 33.29 -20.41
N PRO A 377 -14.89 33.10 -20.65
CA PRO A 377 -15.74 34.15 -21.20
C PRO A 377 -15.85 35.35 -20.24
N PRO A 378 -15.84 36.60 -20.74
CA PRO A 378 -15.90 37.78 -19.88
C PRO A 378 -17.21 37.81 -19.05
N PRO A 379 -17.16 38.25 -17.78
CA PRO A 379 -18.32 38.26 -16.91
C PRO A 379 -19.45 39.12 -17.48
N LYS A 380 -20.65 38.54 -17.64
CA LYS A 380 -21.82 39.25 -18.17
C LYS A 380 -22.27 40.36 -17.19
N PRO A 381 -22.64 41.55 -17.69
CA PRO A 381 -23.16 42.62 -16.84
C PRO A 381 -24.48 42.21 -16.15
N PRO A 382 -24.74 42.71 -14.93
CA PRO A 382 -25.90 42.32 -14.13
C PRO A 382 -27.22 42.72 -14.83
N PRO A 383 -28.26 41.86 -14.80
CA PRO A 383 -29.51 42.11 -15.49
C PRO A 383 -30.34 43.20 -14.78
N PRO A 384 -31.11 44.01 -15.55
CA PRO A 384 -31.98 45.03 -14.97
C PRO A 384 -33.17 44.42 -14.22
N SER A 385 -33.57 45.10 -13.15
CA SER A 385 -34.62 44.68 -12.22
C SER A 385 -35.95 44.35 -12.92
N PRO A 386 -36.65 43.27 -12.53
CA PRO A 386 -37.89 42.86 -13.18
C PRO A 386 -39.08 43.76 -12.79
N PRO A 387 -40.02 44.01 -13.72
CA PRO A 387 -41.26 44.74 -13.46
C PRO A 387 -42.28 43.89 -12.68
N PRO A 388 -43.27 44.52 -12.02
CA PRO A 388 -44.19 43.86 -11.10
C PRO A 388 -45.17 42.91 -11.82
N PRO A 389 -45.63 41.83 -11.16
CA PRO A 389 -46.37 40.76 -11.81
C PRO A 389 -47.83 41.13 -12.09
N SER A 390 -48.34 40.67 -13.23
CA SER A 390 -49.75 40.75 -13.62
C SER A 390 -50.59 39.62 -12.97
N PRO A 391 -51.93 39.75 -12.90
CA PRO A 391 -52.78 38.88 -12.10
C PRO A 391 -52.96 37.48 -12.71
N ARG A 392 -53.03 36.47 -11.84
CA ARG A 392 -53.16 35.05 -12.20
C ARG A 392 -54.60 34.68 -12.62
N PRO A 393 -54.80 33.77 -13.60
CA PRO A 393 -56.12 33.21 -13.92
C PRO A 393 -56.63 32.24 -12.84
N PRO A 394 -57.95 31.96 -12.79
CA PRO A 394 -58.56 31.15 -11.73
C PRO A 394 -58.24 29.66 -11.87
N SER A 395 -57.93 29.05 -10.72
CA SER A 395 -57.59 27.63 -10.58
C SER A 395 -58.80 26.70 -10.70
N PRO A 396 -58.63 25.48 -11.25
CA PRO A 396 -59.67 24.44 -11.29
C PRO A 396 -59.92 23.80 -9.91
N PRO A 397 -61.08 23.14 -9.72
CA PRO A 397 -61.52 22.64 -8.41
C PRO A 397 -60.69 21.42 -7.92
N PRO A 398 -60.51 21.26 -6.60
CA PRO A 398 -59.62 20.26 -6.03
C PRO A 398 -60.23 18.86 -6.03
N PRO A 399 -59.40 17.80 -6.24
CA PRO A 399 -59.82 16.41 -6.07
C PRO A 399 -59.93 16.01 -4.59
N ARG A 400 -60.73 14.97 -4.32
CA ARG A 400 -61.04 14.48 -2.96
C ARG A 400 -59.80 14.01 -2.20
N PRO A 401 -59.77 14.14 -0.85
CA PRO A 401 -58.64 13.73 -0.04
C PRO A 401 -58.48 12.20 -0.01
N PRO A 402 -57.25 11.67 -0.12
CA PRO A 402 -56.97 10.27 0.16
C PRO A 402 -57.13 9.95 1.66
N PRO A 403 -57.39 8.67 2.00
CA PRO A 403 -57.54 8.24 3.40
C PRO A 403 -56.27 8.51 4.23
N PRO A 404 -56.41 8.71 5.56
CA PRO A 404 -55.27 9.06 6.40
C PRO A 404 -54.22 7.95 6.40
N SER A 405 -52.98 8.34 6.12
CA SER A 405 -51.82 7.45 6.20
C SER A 405 -51.71 6.87 7.62
N PRO A 406 -51.36 5.58 7.78
CA PRO A 406 -51.09 5.00 9.08
C PRO A 406 -49.99 5.78 9.80
N ARG A 407 -50.17 6.01 11.10
CA ARG A 407 -49.22 6.76 11.93
C ARG A 407 -47.85 6.08 11.85
N PRO A 408 -46.74 6.84 11.66
CA PRO A 408 -45.40 6.26 11.66
C PRO A 408 -45.15 5.46 12.94
N PRO A 409 -44.47 4.31 12.88
CA PRO A 409 -44.10 3.55 14.07
C PRO A 409 -43.25 4.41 15.01
N SER A 410 -43.52 4.32 16.31
CA SER A 410 -42.75 5.04 17.34
C SER A 410 -41.27 4.62 17.25
N PRO A 411 -40.33 5.57 17.42
CA PRO A 411 -38.90 5.25 17.40
C PRO A 411 -38.55 4.26 18.52
N PRO A 412 -37.57 3.36 18.30
CA PRO A 412 -37.12 2.41 19.31
C PRO A 412 -36.52 3.12 20.53
N PRO A 413 -36.58 2.51 21.74
CA PRO A 413 -35.98 3.09 22.93
C PRO A 413 -34.45 3.15 22.78
N PRO A 414 -33.80 4.24 23.25
CA PRO A 414 -32.35 4.36 23.25
C PRO A 414 -31.72 3.42 24.28
N CYS A 415 -30.49 2.98 24.02
CA CYS A 415 -29.75 2.11 24.93
C CYS A 415 -28.53 2.83 25.53
N GLU A 416 -28.54 3.05 26.84
CA GLU A 416 -27.41 3.60 27.57
C GLU A 416 -26.44 2.50 28.02
N VAL A 417 -25.15 2.69 27.78
CA VAL A 417 -24.10 1.73 28.13
C VAL A 417 -22.91 2.45 28.73
N CYS A 418 -22.35 1.87 29.79
CA CYS A 418 -21.13 2.28 30.44
C CYS A 418 -20.09 1.15 30.39
N ILE A 419 -18.84 1.54 30.11
CA ILE A 419 -17.65 0.72 30.28
C ILE A 419 -16.97 1.14 31.58
N THR A 420 -16.77 0.22 32.50
CA THR A 420 -16.11 0.46 33.79
C THR A 420 -14.84 -0.36 33.94
N ILE A 421 -13.83 0.22 34.59
CA ILE A 421 -12.63 -0.46 35.09
C ILE A 421 -12.60 -0.27 36.60
N THR A 422 -12.74 -1.35 37.38
CA THR A 422 -12.83 -1.29 38.84
C THR A 422 -11.72 -2.10 39.49
N ILE A 423 -11.08 -1.54 40.53
CA ILE A 423 -10.12 -2.28 41.38
C ILE A 423 -10.88 -3.32 42.20
N THR A 424 -10.56 -4.60 42.04
CA THR A 424 -11.36 -5.71 42.62
C THR A 424 -10.68 -6.35 43.83
N ILE A 425 -9.36 -6.53 43.80
CA ILE A 425 -8.58 -7.05 44.93
C ILE A 425 -7.51 -6.02 45.31
N THR A 426 -7.48 -5.67 46.60
CA THR A 426 -6.50 -4.76 47.20
C THR A 426 -5.63 -5.54 48.19
N PRO A 427 -4.31 -5.68 47.93
CA PRO A 427 -3.40 -6.29 48.88
C PRO A 427 -3.36 -5.54 50.22
N PRO A 428 -3.23 -6.23 51.37
CA PRO A 428 -3.16 -5.58 52.68
C PRO A 428 -2.00 -4.59 52.76
N GLY A 429 -2.28 -3.35 53.17
CA GLY A 429 -1.25 -2.32 53.38
C GLY A 429 -0.78 -1.58 52.12
N LYS A 430 -1.35 -1.86 50.95
CA LYS A 430 -1.13 -1.08 49.71
C LYS A 430 -2.42 -0.38 49.30
N GLN A 431 -2.31 0.86 48.80
CA GLN A 431 -3.41 1.58 48.15
C GLN A 431 -2.95 2.06 46.78
N PHE A 432 -3.55 1.49 45.74
CA PHE A 432 -3.47 1.97 44.37
C PHE A 432 -4.77 2.69 44.05
N THR A 433 -4.68 3.84 43.40
CA THR A 433 -5.83 4.63 42.97
C THR A 433 -5.63 5.13 41.56
N PHE A 434 -6.71 5.26 40.79
CA PHE A 434 -6.64 5.94 39.50
C PHE A 434 -6.45 7.44 39.72
N ASP A 435 -5.35 7.98 39.19
CA ASP A 435 -5.14 9.42 39.15
C ASP A 435 -5.82 10.06 37.93
N GLU A 436 -5.94 11.39 37.93
CA GLU A 436 -6.62 12.15 36.87
C GLU A 436 -5.99 11.92 35.48
N GLY A 437 -4.67 11.75 35.41
CA GLY A 437 -3.95 11.52 34.16
C GLY A 437 -4.25 10.13 33.57
N LEU A 438 -4.24 9.11 34.42
CA LEU A 438 -4.59 7.74 34.08
C LEU A 438 -6.06 7.65 33.66
N CYS A 439 -6.96 8.29 34.42
CA CYS A 439 -8.37 8.40 34.07
C CYS A 439 -8.57 9.04 32.70
N THR A 440 -8.02 10.24 32.47
CA THR A 440 -8.16 10.96 31.18
C THR A 440 -7.69 10.10 30.01
N ARG A 441 -6.52 9.46 30.16
CA ARG A 441 -5.93 8.60 29.12
C ARG A 441 -6.83 7.41 28.82
N MET A 442 -7.28 6.70 29.85
CA MET A 442 -8.10 5.51 29.68
C MET A 442 -9.50 5.82 29.17
N GLN A 443 -10.15 6.86 29.71
CA GLN A 443 -11.45 7.28 29.23
C GLN A 443 -11.39 7.71 27.76
N THR A 444 -10.34 8.42 27.35
CA THR A 444 -10.11 8.81 25.95
C THR A 444 -9.92 7.58 25.05
N LEU A 445 -9.12 6.61 25.50
CA LEU A 445 -8.89 5.37 24.76
C LEU A 445 -10.18 4.57 24.58
N ILE A 446 -10.91 4.31 25.67
CA ILE A 446 -12.18 3.57 25.63
C ILE A 446 -13.20 4.30 24.75
N ALA A 447 -13.37 5.60 24.95
CA ALA A 447 -14.31 6.42 24.18
C ALA A 447 -13.99 6.41 22.69
N LYS A 448 -12.70 6.44 22.33
CA LYS A 448 -12.25 6.35 20.93
C LYS A 448 -12.56 4.96 20.36
N ASP A 449 -12.15 3.90 21.05
CA ASP A 449 -12.30 2.53 20.56
C ASP A 449 -13.77 2.15 20.36
N VAL A 450 -14.66 2.52 21.30
CA VAL A 450 -16.10 2.25 21.19
C VAL A 450 -16.73 3.02 20.04
N ARG A 451 -16.36 4.30 19.83
CA ARG A 451 -16.86 5.09 18.69
C ARG A 451 -16.40 4.55 17.35
N GLU A 452 -15.12 4.20 17.23
CA GLU A 452 -14.57 3.59 16.01
C GLU A 452 -15.23 2.24 15.72
N GLN A 453 -15.46 1.42 16.74
CA GLN A 453 -16.16 0.15 16.58
C GLN A 453 -17.62 0.35 16.18
N ALA A 454 -18.32 1.31 16.79
CA ALA A 454 -19.71 1.61 16.46
C ALA A 454 -19.85 2.08 15.00
N MET A 455 -18.97 2.98 14.55
CA MET A 455 -18.88 3.35 13.13
C MET A 455 -18.64 2.12 12.25
N TRP A 456 -17.73 1.24 12.66
CA TRP A 456 -17.34 0.06 11.89
C TRP A 456 -18.47 -0.95 11.71
N VAL A 457 -19.27 -1.22 12.75
CA VAL A 457 -20.43 -2.11 12.66
C VAL A 457 -21.70 -1.42 12.16
N GLY A 458 -21.63 -0.11 11.87
CA GLY A 458 -22.78 0.70 11.44
C GLY A 458 -23.79 1.00 12.55
N ALA A 459 -23.39 0.86 13.82
CA ALA A 459 -24.21 1.23 14.97
C ALA A 459 -24.32 2.75 15.09
N ARG A 460 -25.54 3.25 15.29
CA ARG A 460 -25.78 4.67 15.52
C ARG A 460 -25.66 5.01 17.00
N ILE A 461 -24.90 6.06 17.28
CA ILE A 461 -24.73 6.61 18.62
C ILE A 461 -25.53 7.92 18.72
N LEU A 462 -26.40 8.02 19.72
CA LEU A 462 -27.12 9.25 20.09
C LEU A 462 -26.26 10.15 20.96
N THR A 463 -25.70 9.61 22.03
CA THR A 463 -24.78 10.33 22.93
C THR A 463 -23.40 9.70 22.79
N PRO A 464 -22.41 10.42 22.24
CA PRO A 464 -21.08 9.87 22.02
C PRO A 464 -20.43 9.48 23.34
N PHE A 465 -19.72 8.34 23.32
CA PHE A 465 -18.80 8.01 24.40
C PHE A 465 -17.70 9.07 24.42
N ALA A 466 -17.48 9.69 25.57
CA ALA A 466 -16.52 10.77 25.74
C ALA A 466 -15.88 10.68 27.15
N PRO A 467 -14.66 11.23 27.34
CA PRO A 467 -14.08 11.39 28.66
C PRO A 467 -14.95 12.28 29.54
N ASP A 468 -15.11 11.89 30.79
CA ASP A 468 -15.79 12.66 31.82
C ASP A 468 -15.05 12.51 33.14
N LEU A 469 -14.33 13.54 33.56
CA LEU A 469 -13.56 13.53 34.80
C LEU A 469 -14.43 13.41 36.06
N TYR A 470 -15.73 13.69 35.97
CA TYR A 470 -16.67 13.46 37.08
C TYR A 470 -17.01 11.97 37.26
N GLU A 471 -16.77 11.16 36.23
CA GLU A 471 -16.92 9.69 36.19
C GLU A 471 -15.57 8.97 36.40
N CYS A 472 -14.62 9.64 37.04
CA CYS A 472 -13.34 9.09 37.49
C CYS A 472 -13.30 9.09 39.02
N TYR A 473 -13.24 7.89 39.60
CA TYR A 473 -13.12 7.66 41.03
C TYR A 473 -11.79 6.99 41.37
N PRO A 474 -11.29 7.12 42.61
CA PRO A 474 -10.03 6.48 43.01
C PRO A 474 -9.97 4.97 42.73
N GLY A 475 -11.11 4.27 42.78
CA GLY A 475 -11.19 2.83 42.51
C GLY A 475 -11.89 2.45 41.21
N GLU A 476 -12.36 3.41 40.41
CA GLU A 476 -13.14 3.14 39.20
C GLU A 476 -12.91 4.19 38.10
N ILE A 477 -12.67 3.72 36.88
CA ILE A 477 -12.76 4.55 35.66
C ILE A 477 -14.06 4.18 34.95
N ARG A 478 -14.88 5.16 34.59
CA ARG A 478 -16.13 4.93 33.84
C ARG A 478 -16.21 5.79 32.58
N VAL A 479 -16.77 5.22 31.51
CA VAL A 479 -17.09 5.92 30.25
C VAL A 479 -18.46 5.47 29.78
N CYS A 480 -19.39 6.42 29.62
CA CYS A 480 -20.76 6.13 29.21
C CYS A 480 -21.12 6.77 27.87
N GLY A 481 -22.11 6.18 27.20
CA GLY A 481 -22.66 6.66 25.94
C GLY A 481 -24.04 6.04 25.69
N VAL A 482 -24.74 6.55 24.68
CA VAL A 482 -26.12 6.11 24.37
C VAL A 482 -26.21 5.73 22.90
N PHE A 483 -26.55 4.47 22.62
CA PHE A 483 -26.89 3.99 21.28
C PHE A 483 -28.31 4.37 20.89
N PHE A 484 -28.56 4.51 19.59
CA PHE A 484 -29.88 4.83 19.06
C PHE A 484 -30.94 3.79 19.41
N SER A 485 -30.54 2.52 19.53
CA SER A 485 -31.42 1.42 19.94
C SER A 485 -30.63 0.27 20.54
N ASP A 486 -31.33 -0.68 21.17
CA ASP A 486 -30.73 -1.94 21.62
C ASP A 486 -30.06 -2.70 20.47
N ALA A 487 -30.66 -2.66 19.27
CA ALA A 487 -30.10 -3.30 18.09
C ALA A 487 -28.75 -2.66 17.69
N ASP A 488 -28.63 -1.35 17.79
CA ASP A 488 -27.38 -0.64 17.51
C ASP A 488 -26.28 -1.05 18.51
N GLY A 489 -26.59 -1.17 19.80
CA GLY A 489 -25.63 -1.65 20.81
C GLY A 489 -25.24 -3.11 20.62
N GLN A 490 -26.19 -3.98 20.27
CA GLN A 490 -25.93 -5.41 20.04
C GLN A 490 -24.98 -5.68 18.87
N LEU A 491 -24.87 -4.76 17.90
CA LEU A 491 -23.88 -4.88 16.82
C LEU A 491 -22.43 -4.93 17.36
N LEU A 492 -22.17 -4.36 18.54
CA LEU A 492 -20.86 -4.39 19.19
C LEU A 492 -20.68 -5.60 20.14
N GLN A 493 -21.73 -6.37 20.41
CA GLN A 493 -21.70 -7.49 21.35
C GLN A 493 -20.62 -8.53 21.01
N PRO A 494 -20.38 -8.91 19.73
CA PRO A 494 -19.30 -9.85 19.39
C PRO A 494 -17.91 -9.30 19.74
N TRP A 495 -17.69 -8.00 19.56
CA TRP A 495 -16.42 -7.35 19.89
C TRP A 495 -16.17 -7.33 21.40
N ILE A 496 -17.16 -6.93 22.19
CA ILE A 496 -17.08 -6.97 23.66
C ILE A 496 -16.92 -8.41 24.18
N SER A 497 -17.67 -9.36 23.63
CA SER A 497 -17.64 -10.77 24.06
C SER A 497 -16.33 -11.47 23.72
N SER A 498 -15.57 -10.95 22.76
CA SER A 498 -14.24 -11.50 22.42
C SER A 498 -13.21 -11.32 23.54
N GLY A 499 -13.45 -10.41 24.50
CA GLY A 499 -12.51 -10.06 25.55
C GLY A 499 -11.32 -9.19 25.07
N ALA A 500 -11.05 -9.14 23.76
CA ALA A 500 -9.96 -8.38 23.18
C ALA A 500 -9.93 -6.89 23.57
N PRO A 501 -11.04 -6.12 23.52
CA PRO A 501 -11.00 -4.72 23.95
C PRO A 501 -10.65 -4.59 25.43
N PHE A 502 -11.16 -5.47 26.29
CA PHE A 502 -10.83 -5.45 27.71
C PHE A 502 -9.36 -5.77 27.98
N ILE A 503 -8.77 -6.73 27.26
CA ILE A 503 -7.35 -7.05 27.35
C ILE A 503 -6.51 -5.84 26.92
N ASN A 504 -6.86 -5.22 25.78
CA ASN A 504 -6.13 -4.05 25.29
C ASN A 504 -6.21 -2.85 26.24
N TRP A 505 -7.39 -2.58 26.81
CA TRP A 505 -7.55 -1.50 27.81
C TRP A 505 -6.80 -1.83 29.09
N TYR A 506 -6.76 -3.10 29.51
CA TYR A 506 -5.96 -3.53 30.64
C TYR A 506 -4.45 -3.34 30.38
N ASP A 507 -3.95 -3.75 29.21
CA ASP A 507 -2.53 -3.57 28.85
C ASP A 507 -2.17 -2.07 28.70
N ALA A 508 -3.12 -1.23 28.30
CA ALA A 508 -2.94 0.22 28.20
C ALA A 508 -2.95 0.94 29.56
N LEU A 509 -3.51 0.32 30.62
CA LEU A 509 -3.33 0.83 31.98
C LEU A 509 -1.85 0.77 32.38
N PHE A 510 -1.15 -0.31 32.00
CA PHE A 510 0.21 -0.63 32.46
C PHE A 510 1.13 -1.08 31.31
N PRO A 511 1.53 -0.16 30.42
CA PRO A 511 2.40 -0.48 29.30
C PRO A 511 3.79 -0.90 29.80
N GLY A 512 4.25 -2.10 29.39
CA GLY A 512 5.54 -2.66 29.81
C GLY A 512 5.45 -3.96 30.64
N SER A 513 4.26 -4.54 30.76
CA SER A 513 3.90 -5.71 31.58
C SER A 513 3.81 -5.41 33.09
N CYS A 514 3.07 -6.24 33.84
CA CYS A 514 2.99 -6.15 35.30
C CYS A 514 4.37 -6.06 35.99
N SER A 515 5.42 -6.60 35.37
CA SER A 515 6.77 -6.61 35.96
C SER A 515 7.44 -5.24 36.00
N SER A 516 7.01 -4.27 35.18
CA SER A 516 7.51 -2.90 35.22
C SER A 516 6.76 -1.99 36.21
N HIS A 517 5.72 -2.50 36.85
CA HIS A 517 4.83 -1.74 37.75
C HIS A 517 4.71 -2.42 39.13
N PRO A 518 5.73 -2.31 39.99
CA PRO A 518 5.71 -2.91 41.34
C PRO A 518 4.60 -2.36 42.26
N GLU A 519 4.07 -1.17 41.97
CA GLU A 519 2.98 -0.51 42.68
C GLU A 519 1.64 -1.26 42.58
N ILE A 520 1.42 -2.00 41.48
CA ILE A 520 0.20 -2.78 41.25
C ILE A 520 0.37 -4.28 41.54
N ALA A 521 1.52 -4.70 42.07
CA ALA A 521 1.75 -6.11 42.42
C ALA A 521 0.69 -6.60 43.43
N GLY A 522 -0.04 -7.66 43.05
CA GLY A 522 -1.14 -8.26 43.82
C GLY A 522 -2.53 -7.67 43.57
N TYR A 523 -2.67 -6.59 42.79
CA TYR A 523 -3.98 -6.05 42.42
C TYR A 523 -4.63 -6.85 41.28
N THR A 524 -5.96 -6.89 41.28
CA THR A 524 -6.77 -7.33 40.13
C THR A 524 -7.78 -6.26 39.74
N PHE A 525 -8.11 -6.23 38.46
CA PHE A 525 -8.98 -5.24 37.85
C PHE A 525 -10.12 -5.95 37.14
N THR A 526 -11.35 -5.45 37.31
CA THR A 526 -12.52 -5.92 36.56
C THR A 526 -12.89 -4.86 35.55
N LEU A 527 -12.96 -5.26 34.28
CA LEU A 527 -13.45 -4.44 33.18
C LEU A 527 -14.84 -4.95 32.78
N LYS A 528 -15.82 -4.06 32.72
CA LYS A 528 -17.22 -4.43 32.49
C LYS A 528 -17.90 -3.49 31.50
N ALA A 529 -18.73 -4.05 30.64
CA ALA A 529 -19.70 -3.31 29.84
C ALA A 529 -21.11 -3.64 30.36
N ALA A 530 -21.88 -2.63 30.73
CA ALA A 530 -23.25 -2.77 31.26
C ALA A 530 -23.98 -1.43 31.21
N ASN A 531 -25.23 -1.35 31.66
CA ASN A 531 -25.89 -0.07 31.89
C ASN A 531 -25.22 0.71 33.04
N TYR A 532 -25.61 1.98 33.23
CA TYR A 532 -25.07 2.85 34.28
C TYR A 532 -25.19 2.27 35.70
N ASP A 533 -26.25 1.51 35.98
CA ASP A 533 -26.49 0.81 37.25
C ASP A 533 -25.72 -0.51 37.38
N GLY A 534 -24.94 -0.88 36.37
CA GLY A 534 -24.21 -2.14 36.30
C GLY A 534 -25.08 -3.35 35.96
N VAL A 535 -26.36 -3.17 35.63
CA VAL A 535 -27.25 -4.24 35.16
C VAL A 535 -26.96 -4.55 33.69
N PRO A 536 -27.06 -5.81 33.23
CA PRO A 536 -26.95 -6.16 31.83
C PRO A 536 -27.83 -5.27 30.92
N GLY A 537 -27.18 -4.56 30.00
CA GLY A 537 -27.82 -3.69 29.00
C GLY A 537 -27.96 -4.32 27.62
N CYS A 538 -28.11 -3.49 26.59
CA CYS A 538 -28.04 -3.95 25.20
C CYS A 538 -26.61 -4.35 24.78
N LEU A 539 -25.60 -3.95 25.54
CA LEU A 539 -24.20 -4.35 25.37
C LEU A 539 -23.67 -4.80 26.73
N THR A 540 -23.14 -6.02 26.79
CA THR A 540 -22.72 -6.65 28.04
C THR A 540 -21.39 -7.36 27.91
N GLY A 541 -20.53 -7.24 28.91
CA GLY A 541 -19.25 -7.92 28.90
C GLY A 541 -18.55 -7.81 30.24
N ASN A 542 -17.71 -8.79 30.55
CA ASN A 542 -16.95 -8.80 31.78
C ASN A 542 -15.61 -9.48 31.55
N TYR A 543 -14.54 -8.87 32.07
CA TYR A 543 -13.18 -9.39 32.03
C TYR A 543 -12.52 -9.10 33.37
N VAL A 544 -11.83 -10.09 33.93
CA VAL A 544 -11.09 -9.95 35.19
C VAL A 544 -9.62 -10.21 34.88
N SER A 545 -8.77 -9.25 35.20
CA SER A 545 -7.33 -9.38 34.96
C SER A 545 -6.67 -10.37 35.91
N PRO A 546 -5.59 -11.05 35.47
CA PRO A 546 -4.77 -11.84 36.39
C PRO A 546 -4.11 -10.93 37.43
N ALA A 547 -3.89 -11.47 38.64
CA ALA A 547 -3.13 -10.74 39.66
C ALA A 547 -1.69 -10.54 39.19
N CYS A 548 -1.18 -9.30 39.30
CA CYS A 548 0.22 -9.04 38.96
C CYS A 548 1.14 -9.77 39.95
N SER A 549 1.86 -10.79 39.46
CA SER A 549 2.77 -11.62 40.26
C SER A 549 4.16 -10.99 40.32
N SER A 550 4.73 -10.90 41.52
CA SER A 550 6.17 -10.61 41.67
C SER A 550 6.93 -11.90 41.38
N PHE A 551 7.76 -11.90 40.34
CA PHE A 551 8.64 -13.05 40.08
C PHE A 551 9.71 -13.14 41.19
N PRO A 552 9.98 -14.33 41.77
CA PRO A 552 11.16 -14.52 42.60
C PRO A 552 12.43 -14.38 41.75
N PRO A 553 13.57 -13.94 42.34
CA PRO A 553 14.82 -13.76 41.61
C PRO A 553 15.27 -15.07 40.94
N PRO A 554 15.92 -15.00 39.75
CA PRO A 554 16.34 -16.18 39.02
C PRO A 554 17.30 -17.05 39.87
N PRO A 555 17.11 -18.38 39.90
CA PRO A 555 18.01 -19.26 40.64
C PRO A 555 19.44 -19.20 40.06
N PRO A 556 20.47 -19.36 40.91
CA PRO A 556 21.86 -19.33 40.47
C PRO A 556 22.14 -20.42 39.42
N PRO A 557 23.01 -20.16 38.43
CA PRO A 557 23.27 -21.09 37.35
C PRO A 557 23.83 -22.41 37.88
N PRO A 558 23.37 -23.58 37.37
CA PRO A 558 23.88 -24.87 37.80
C PRO A 558 25.34 -25.05 37.35
N PRO A 559 26.16 -25.77 38.14
CA PRO A 559 27.55 -26.05 37.79
C PRO A 559 27.65 -26.85 36.48
N PRO A 560 28.71 -26.62 35.69
CA PRO A 560 28.87 -27.27 34.38
C PRO A 560 28.97 -28.80 34.53
N PRO A 561 28.27 -29.57 33.68
CA PRO A 561 28.33 -31.03 33.72
C PRO A 561 29.70 -31.55 33.29
N PRO A 562 30.17 -32.67 33.86
CA PRO A 562 31.43 -33.30 33.48
C PRO A 562 31.38 -33.82 32.03
N PRO A 563 32.54 -33.86 31.34
CA PRO A 563 32.62 -34.28 29.94
C PRO A 563 32.19 -35.75 29.77
N PRO A 564 31.42 -36.08 28.71
CA PRO A 564 30.95 -37.43 28.47
C PRO A 564 32.10 -38.38 28.05
N PRO A 565 32.04 -39.66 28.43
CA PRO A 565 33.03 -40.66 28.05
C PRO A 565 32.96 -41.00 26.54
N PRO A 566 34.08 -41.44 25.94
CA PRO A 566 34.16 -41.74 24.51
C PRO A 566 33.29 -42.95 24.13
N PRO A 567 32.66 -42.93 22.94
CA PRO A 567 31.75 -44.00 22.51
C PRO A 567 32.50 -45.30 22.16
N PRO A 568 31.88 -46.47 22.41
CA PRO A 568 32.46 -47.76 22.07
C PRO A 568 32.38 -48.06 20.56
N PRO A 569 33.27 -48.92 20.03
CA PRO A 569 33.34 -49.21 18.60
C PRO A 569 32.10 -49.97 18.09
N PRO A 570 31.66 -49.75 16.84
CA PRO A 570 30.44 -50.36 16.32
C PRO A 570 30.63 -51.86 16.05
N LYS A 571 29.65 -52.67 16.47
CA LYS A 571 29.57 -54.08 16.08
C LYS A 571 29.10 -54.25 14.62
N PRO A 572 29.59 -55.27 13.89
CA PRO A 572 29.15 -55.55 12.52
C PRO A 572 27.70 -56.05 12.50
N LYS A 573 26.83 -55.40 11.70
CA LYS A 573 25.45 -55.88 11.47
C LYS A 573 25.43 -56.85 10.28
N LEU A 574 24.77 -58.00 10.48
CA LEU A 574 24.44 -58.98 9.43
C LEU A 574 23.39 -58.43 8.46
N PRO A 575 23.39 -58.86 7.19
CA PRO A 575 22.46 -58.36 6.17
C PRO A 575 21.08 -59.05 6.25
N PRO A 576 19.97 -58.31 6.02
CA PRO A 576 18.62 -58.87 5.98
C PRO A 576 18.26 -59.47 4.59
N PRO A 577 17.29 -60.40 4.52
CA PRO A 577 16.90 -61.10 3.30
C PRO A 577 16.13 -60.21 2.30
N PRO A 578 16.18 -60.51 0.99
CA PRO A 578 15.67 -59.64 -0.05
C PRO A 578 14.13 -59.73 -0.20
N PRO A 579 13.43 -58.59 -0.37
CA PRO A 579 11.99 -58.56 -0.60
C PRO A 579 11.62 -58.84 -2.08
N PRO A 580 10.34 -59.20 -2.36
CA PRO A 580 9.89 -59.59 -3.70
C PRO A 580 9.91 -58.40 -4.67
N ARG A 581 10.38 -58.65 -5.89
CA ARG A 581 10.49 -57.66 -6.98
C ARG A 581 9.11 -57.26 -7.50
N THR A 582 8.59 -56.12 -7.05
CA THR A 582 7.57 -55.37 -7.78
C THR A 582 8.24 -54.36 -8.71
N ARG A 583 7.78 -54.34 -9.96
CA ARG A 583 8.32 -53.47 -11.01
C ARG A 583 8.01 -52.01 -10.64
N PRO A 584 9.00 -51.11 -10.52
CA PRO A 584 8.72 -49.73 -10.19
C PRO A 584 7.94 -49.07 -11.33
N PRO A 585 6.94 -48.21 -11.01
CA PRO A 585 6.27 -47.41 -12.01
C PRO A 585 7.29 -46.48 -12.71
N PRO A 586 7.00 -46.02 -13.95
CA PRO A 586 7.89 -45.14 -14.69
C PRO A 586 8.21 -43.91 -13.84
N ARG A 587 9.50 -43.67 -13.59
CA ARG A 587 9.98 -42.48 -12.88
C ARG A 587 9.43 -41.25 -13.64
N PRO A 588 8.72 -40.32 -12.98
CA PRO A 588 8.32 -39.07 -13.61
C PRO A 588 9.57 -38.38 -14.18
N PRO A 589 9.52 -37.80 -15.38
CA PRO A 589 10.68 -37.14 -15.97
C PRO A 589 11.17 -36.05 -15.02
N VAL A 590 12.42 -36.18 -14.56
CA VAL A 590 13.11 -35.16 -13.78
C VAL A 590 13.18 -33.92 -14.67
N ALA A 591 12.49 -32.85 -14.30
CA ALA A 591 12.56 -31.58 -15.01
C ALA A 591 14.02 -31.09 -14.95
N THR A 592 14.74 -31.13 -16.08
CA THR A 592 16.12 -30.64 -16.14
C THR A 592 16.09 -29.12 -16.10
N PHE A 593 16.79 -28.51 -15.15
CA PHE A 593 16.93 -27.06 -15.07
C PHE A 593 17.70 -26.52 -16.30
N PRO A 594 17.27 -25.38 -16.86
CA PRO A 594 15.93 -24.80 -16.79
C PRO A 594 15.00 -25.50 -17.81
N GLN A 595 13.69 -25.53 -17.52
CA GLN A 595 12.68 -26.23 -18.34
C GLN A 595 12.17 -25.37 -19.51
N CYS A 596 13.08 -24.70 -20.21
CA CYS A 596 12.80 -23.91 -21.41
C CYS A 596 13.77 -24.29 -22.54
N GLU A 597 13.48 -23.83 -23.76
CA GLU A 597 14.32 -24.03 -24.95
C GLU A 597 15.64 -23.27 -24.80
N CYS A 598 16.59 -23.80 -24.02
CA CYS A 598 17.94 -23.27 -23.97
C CYS A 598 18.84 -23.89 -25.03
N ASP A 599 19.76 -23.08 -25.55
CA ASP A 599 20.94 -23.64 -26.21
C ASP A 599 21.90 -24.20 -25.16
N LYS A 600 21.89 -25.53 -24.93
CA LYS A 600 22.72 -26.17 -23.88
C LYS A 600 24.17 -26.44 -24.31
N ARG A 601 24.57 -26.06 -25.52
CA ARG A 601 25.89 -26.41 -26.05
C ARG A 601 26.97 -25.51 -25.42
N PRO A 602 28.02 -26.07 -24.79
CA PRO A 602 29.12 -25.28 -24.24
C PRO A 602 29.72 -24.33 -25.29
N GLY A 603 30.04 -23.10 -24.87
CA GLY A 603 30.65 -22.08 -25.74
C GLY A 603 29.69 -21.38 -26.72
N SER A 604 28.37 -21.60 -26.59
CA SER A 604 27.37 -21.00 -27.48
C SER A 604 26.86 -19.63 -27.02
N SER A 605 27.39 -19.05 -25.93
CA SER A 605 27.08 -17.70 -25.46
C SER A 605 28.35 -16.93 -25.22
N SER A 606 28.34 -15.65 -25.59
CA SER A 606 29.41 -14.71 -25.28
C SER A 606 29.29 -14.16 -23.85
N LEU A 607 28.07 -14.04 -23.32
CA LEU A 607 27.88 -13.61 -21.92
C LEU A 607 28.16 -14.75 -20.95
N PHE A 608 28.86 -14.43 -19.85
CA PHE A 608 29.19 -15.32 -18.74
C PHE A 608 29.48 -14.52 -17.46
N PHE A 609 29.57 -15.17 -16.29
CA PHE A 609 30.15 -14.52 -15.11
C PHE A 609 31.67 -14.55 -15.17
N SER A 610 32.26 -13.35 -15.23
CA SER A 610 33.71 -13.14 -15.35
C SER A 610 34.42 -13.05 -14.01
N GLN A 611 33.72 -12.57 -12.98
CA GLN A 611 34.22 -12.41 -11.63
C GLN A 611 33.13 -12.76 -10.63
N SER A 612 33.55 -13.26 -9.47
CA SER A 612 32.71 -13.50 -8.32
C SER A 612 33.44 -13.09 -7.06
N ASN A 613 32.76 -12.35 -6.18
CA ASN A 613 33.30 -11.92 -4.89
C ASN A 613 32.30 -12.22 -3.78
N VAL A 614 32.80 -12.45 -2.58
CA VAL A 614 32.01 -12.69 -1.36
C VAL A 614 32.39 -11.69 -0.29
N THR A 615 31.40 -11.15 0.39
CA THR A 615 31.58 -10.23 1.53
C THR A 615 30.80 -10.73 2.73
N ASP A 616 31.51 -11.00 3.82
CA ASP A 616 30.88 -11.31 5.12
C ASP A 616 30.30 -10.03 5.74
N LEU A 617 29.11 -10.15 6.35
CA LEU A 617 28.43 -9.06 7.03
C LEU A 617 28.20 -9.43 8.51
N ASP A 618 28.15 -8.42 9.40
CA ASP A 618 28.20 -8.51 10.88
C ASP A 618 27.09 -9.34 11.58
N THR A 619 26.26 -10.05 10.81
CA THR A 619 25.07 -10.78 11.28
C THR A 619 25.04 -12.25 10.84
N GLY A 620 26.16 -12.79 10.36
CA GLY A 620 26.20 -14.15 9.78
C GLY A 620 25.54 -14.24 8.41
N MET A 621 25.38 -13.10 7.73
CA MET A 621 24.92 -13.02 6.34
C MET A 621 26.13 -12.85 5.42
N ARG A 622 26.00 -13.31 4.17
CA ARG A 622 27.05 -13.19 3.15
C ARG A 622 26.49 -12.64 1.86
N MET A 623 27.18 -11.66 1.29
CA MET A 623 26.85 -11.10 0.00
C MET A 623 27.74 -11.70 -1.08
N TYR A 624 27.16 -12.34 -2.09
CA TYR A 624 27.85 -12.87 -3.27
C TYR A 624 27.56 -11.98 -4.45
N CYS A 625 28.57 -11.33 -5.02
CA CYS A 625 28.44 -10.50 -6.21
C CYS A 625 29.10 -11.16 -7.42
N PHE A 626 28.45 -11.11 -8.57
CA PHE A 626 28.92 -11.65 -9.85
C PHE A 626 28.96 -10.53 -10.89
N VAL A 627 30.02 -10.48 -11.70
CA VAL A 627 30.13 -9.51 -12.80
C VAL A 627 29.94 -10.23 -14.14
N VAL A 628 28.97 -9.80 -14.92
CA VAL A 628 28.76 -10.28 -16.30
C VAL A 628 29.90 -9.78 -17.18
N GLY A 629 30.55 -10.69 -17.89
CA GLY A 629 31.58 -10.39 -18.87
C GLY A 629 31.25 -10.93 -20.26
N ILE A 630 32.04 -10.49 -21.24
CA ILE A 630 32.00 -10.98 -22.63
C ILE A 630 33.20 -11.89 -22.93
N THR A 631 32.94 -13.07 -23.50
CA THR A 631 33.95 -14.01 -24.03
C THR A 631 33.67 -14.32 -25.49
N PRO A 632 34.69 -14.66 -26.32
CA PRO A 632 34.46 -15.06 -27.70
C PRO A 632 33.50 -16.26 -27.79
N CYS A 633 32.50 -16.15 -28.67
CA CYS A 633 31.59 -17.25 -28.93
C CYS A 633 32.32 -18.35 -29.72
N LEU A 634 32.42 -19.55 -29.17
CA LEU A 634 33.17 -20.67 -29.76
C LEU A 634 32.37 -21.41 -30.83
N ARG A 635 31.07 -21.12 -30.96
CA ARG A 635 30.15 -21.75 -31.89
C ARG A 635 29.18 -20.73 -32.42
N GLN A 636 28.78 -20.87 -33.69
CA GLN A 636 27.72 -20.04 -34.24
C GLN A 636 26.39 -20.38 -33.55
N SER A 637 25.88 -19.44 -32.74
CA SER A 637 24.62 -19.56 -32.04
C SER A 637 23.94 -18.20 -31.94
N PRO A 638 22.58 -18.14 -31.95
CA PRO A 638 21.86 -16.91 -31.64
C PRO A 638 22.19 -16.32 -30.26
N CYS A 639 22.74 -17.14 -29.36
CA CYS A 639 23.19 -16.75 -28.03
C CYS A 639 24.52 -15.97 -28.00
N CYS A 640 25.22 -15.84 -29.13
CA CYS A 640 26.50 -15.12 -29.18
C CYS A 640 26.33 -13.60 -29.04
N THR A 641 25.18 -13.05 -29.42
CA THR A 641 24.88 -11.61 -29.36
C THR A 641 23.55 -11.40 -28.64
N GLN A 642 23.30 -12.18 -27.58
CA GLN A 642 22.07 -12.07 -26.81
C GLN A 642 22.08 -10.81 -25.95
N ASP A 643 20.92 -10.17 -25.81
CA ASP A 643 20.72 -9.15 -24.79
C ASP A 643 20.60 -9.82 -23.43
N LEU A 644 20.97 -9.09 -22.37
CA LEU A 644 20.77 -9.55 -21.00
C LEU A 644 19.40 -9.07 -20.52
N HIS A 645 18.45 -9.99 -20.45
CA HIS A 645 17.09 -9.71 -19.98
C HIS A 645 16.82 -10.27 -18.58
N LYS A 646 17.29 -11.49 -18.31
CA LYS A 646 17.07 -12.19 -17.03
C LYS A 646 18.21 -13.17 -16.72
N ILE A 647 18.45 -13.40 -15.43
CA ILE A 647 19.35 -14.44 -14.93
C ILE A 647 18.56 -15.37 -14.01
N GLU A 648 18.76 -16.68 -14.10
CA GLU A 648 18.21 -17.64 -13.15
C GLU A 648 19.31 -18.54 -12.55
N PHE A 649 19.29 -18.74 -11.24
CA PHE A 649 20.11 -19.72 -10.52
C PHE A 649 19.25 -20.91 -10.10
N SER A 650 19.73 -22.13 -10.30
CA SER A 650 19.13 -23.35 -9.78
C SER A 650 19.47 -23.46 -8.30
N VAL A 651 18.45 -23.61 -7.45
CA VAL A 651 18.64 -23.67 -6.00
C VAL A 651 17.93 -24.85 -5.38
N LEU A 652 18.28 -25.19 -4.14
CA LEU A 652 17.52 -26.17 -3.38
C LEU A 652 16.17 -25.57 -2.94
N PRO A 653 15.05 -26.32 -3.02
CA PRO A 653 13.75 -25.86 -2.54
C PRO A 653 13.76 -25.37 -1.09
N ALA A 654 14.58 -26.01 -0.24
CA ALA A 654 14.70 -25.68 1.18
C ALA A 654 15.37 -24.32 1.43
N CYS A 655 16.09 -23.77 0.44
CA CYS A 655 16.85 -22.51 0.57
C CYS A 655 16.14 -21.30 -0.02
N VAL A 656 14.87 -21.44 -0.43
CA VAL A 656 14.07 -20.36 -1.06
C VAL A 656 13.77 -19.20 -0.08
N GLY A 657 13.95 -19.41 1.22
CA GLY A 657 13.88 -18.36 2.25
C GLY A 657 15.23 -17.75 2.62
N SER A 658 16.34 -18.25 2.08
CA SER A 658 17.71 -17.87 2.47
C SER A 658 18.29 -16.71 1.67
N VAL A 659 17.64 -16.22 0.62
CA VAL A 659 18.07 -14.96 -0.03
C VAL A 659 17.26 -13.80 0.54
N ALA A 660 17.94 -12.92 1.27
CA ALA A 660 17.34 -11.77 1.93
C ALA A 660 16.96 -10.69 0.91
N TYR A 661 17.88 -10.35 0.02
CA TYR A 661 17.66 -9.47 -1.13
C TYR A 661 18.71 -9.73 -2.20
N SER A 662 18.53 -9.09 -3.36
CA SER A 662 19.50 -9.05 -4.44
C SER A 662 19.96 -7.62 -4.71
N ALA A 663 21.03 -7.42 -5.45
CA ALA A 663 21.37 -6.13 -6.02
C ALA A 663 21.75 -6.26 -7.49
N THR A 664 21.61 -5.18 -8.25
CA THR A 664 22.10 -5.09 -9.63
C THR A 664 22.73 -3.72 -9.83
N ASP A 665 24.00 -3.68 -10.24
CA ASP A 665 24.78 -2.46 -10.39
C ASP A 665 24.69 -1.55 -9.14
N GLY A 666 24.78 -2.15 -7.95
CA GLY A 666 24.66 -1.45 -6.67
C GLY A 666 23.23 -1.11 -6.22
N GLU A 667 22.22 -1.24 -7.10
CA GLU A 667 20.82 -1.00 -6.72
C GLU A 667 20.18 -2.24 -6.08
N LEU A 668 19.60 -2.06 -4.90
CA LEU A 668 18.90 -3.14 -4.18
C LEU A 668 17.61 -3.55 -4.90
N ARG A 669 17.46 -4.86 -5.11
CA ARG A 669 16.29 -5.49 -5.73
C ARG A 669 15.71 -6.57 -4.82
N PRO A 670 14.38 -6.70 -4.70
CA PRO A 670 13.77 -7.82 -3.97
C PRO A 670 14.18 -9.16 -4.57
N ALA A 671 14.47 -10.15 -3.72
CA ALA A 671 14.77 -11.50 -4.19
C ALA A 671 13.52 -12.10 -4.85
N GLN A 672 13.68 -12.62 -6.08
CA GLN A 672 12.58 -13.24 -6.81
C GLN A 672 12.80 -14.74 -6.91
N PHE A 673 11.79 -15.51 -6.54
CA PHE A 673 11.88 -16.96 -6.50
C PHE A 673 10.77 -17.60 -7.31
N GLN A 674 11.08 -18.80 -7.82
CA GLN A 674 10.14 -19.69 -8.43
C GLN A 674 10.33 -21.07 -7.81
N LEU A 675 9.24 -21.74 -7.42
CA LEU A 675 9.26 -23.15 -6.99
C LEU A 675 8.79 -24.11 -8.09
N LYS A 676 7.90 -23.63 -8.96
CA LYS A 676 7.32 -24.40 -10.06
C LYS A 676 7.60 -23.72 -11.40
N PRO A 677 7.98 -24.48 -12.44
CA PRO A 677 8.08 -25.93 -12.45
C PRO A 677 9.39 -26.49 -11.84
N TYR A 678 10.33 -25.61 -11.49
CA TYR A 678 11.56 -25.95 -10.77
C TYR A 678 11.95 -24.81 -9.80
N PRO A 679 12.70 -25.11 -8.73
CA PRO A 679 13.23 -24.11 -7.81
C PRO A 679 14.32 -23.26 -8.47
N ALA A 680 14.12 -21.94 -8.51
CA ALA A 680 15.10 -21.01 -9.04
C ALA A 680 15.01 -19.63 -8.37
N ILE A 681 16.16 -18.98 -8.21
CA ILE A 681 16.23 -17.53 -7.96
C ILE A 681 16.30 -16.83 -9.30
N LYS A 682 15.61 -15.70 -9.43
CA LYS A 682 15.54 -14.91 -10.65
C LYS A 682 16.00 -13.49 -10.41
N PHE A 683 16.70 -12.97 -11.40
CA PHE A 683 16.95 -11.56 -11.58
C PHE A 683 16.28 -11.15 -12.89
N ASN A 684 15.23 -10.34 -12.79
CA ASN A 684 14.45 -9.90 -13.96
C ASN A 684 14.77 -8.44 -14.28
N ASN A 685 14.34 -8.02 -15.48
CA ASN A 685 14.35 -6.63 -15.93
C ASN A 685 15.76 -6.01 -15.94
N PHE A 686 16.73 -6.70 -16.53
CA PHE A 686 18.01 -6.06 -16.86
C PHE A 686 17.86 -5.11 -18.04
N ALA A 687 17.12 -5.52 -19.08
CA ALA A 687 16.86 -4.74 -20.30
C ALA A 687 18.14 -4.14 -20.92
N LYS A 688 19.27 -4.85 -20.83
CA LYS A 688 20.56 -4.40 -21.36
C LYS A 688 20.80 -5.04 -22.72
N ALA A 689 21.10 -4.21 -23.72
CA ALA A 689 21.58 -4.70 -25.01
C ALA A 689 22.87 -5.50 -24.83
N PHE A 690 23.19 -6.40 -25.75
CA PHE A 690 24.44 -7.18 -25.72
C PHE A 690 25.69 -6.31 -25.49
N SER A 691 25.76 -5.13 -26.10
CA SER A 691 26.87 -4.18 -25.96
C SER A 691 27.02 -3.61 -24.55
N ASP A 692 25.93 -3.56 -23.80
CA ASP A 692 25.84 -2.88 -22.49
C ASP A 692 25.80 -3.89 -21.34
N ALA A 693 25.84 -5.19 -21.66
CA ALA A 693 25.78 -6.27 -20.67
C ALA A 693 27.12 -6.47 -19.94
N ASP A 694 28.24 -6.13 -20.58
CA ASP A 694 29.57 -6.22 -19.98
C ASP A 694 29.69 -5.31 -18.75
N GLY A 695 30.27 -5.83 -17.67
CA GLY A 695 30.41 -5.11 -16.41
C GLY A 695 29.15 -5.06 -15.54
N THR A 696 28.03 -5.66 -15.95
CA THR A 696 26.82 -5.70 -15.11
C THR A 696 27.08 -6.51 -13.84
N GLU A 697 26.95 -5.88 -12.68
CA GLU A 697 27.13 -6.52 -11.39
C GLU A 697 25.79 -7.04 -10.85
N VAL A 698 25.79 -8.24 -10.30
CA VAL A 698 24.60 -8.90 -9.76
C VAL A 698 24.95 -9.53 -8.42
N CYS A 699 24.30 -9.08 -7.34
CA CYS A 699 24.57 -9.58 -6.00
C CYS A 699 23.40 -10.35 -5.38
N LEU A 700 23.72 -11.37 -4.59
CA LEU A 700 22.84 -12.15 -3.72
C LEU A 700 23.26 -11.93 -2.27
N LEU A 701 22.36 -11.40 -1.43
CA LEU A 701 22.56 -11.47 0.01
C LEU A 701 21.93 -12.75 0.57
N LEU A 702 22.77 -13.64 1.09
CA LEU A 702 22.37 -14.91 1.67
C LEU A 702 22.38 -14.85 3.20
N ARG A 703 21.40 -15.54 3.81
CA ARG A 703 21.25 -15.72 5.26
C ARG A 703 21.11 -17.21 5.62
N PRO A 704 21.43 -17.60 6.87
CA PRO A 704 21.25 -18.97 7.33
C PRO A 704 19.80 -19.45 7.11
N PRO A 705 19.57 -20.75 6.84
CA PRO A 705 20.54 -21.85 6.88
C PRO A 705 21.35 -22.06 5.58
N CYS A 706 21.07 -21.34 4.50
CA CYS A 706 21.80 -21.44 3.23
C CYS A 706 22.53 -20.11 2.94
N ASP A 707 23.51 -19.80 3.79
CA ASP A 707 24.35 -18.60 3.75
C ASP A 707 25.59 -18.77 2.84
N THR A 708 25.75 -19.90 2.17
CA THR A 708 26.77 -20.14 1.13
C THR A 708 26.15 -20.53 -0.21
N LEU A 709 26.88 -20.33 -1.32
CA LEU A 709 26.42 -20.82 -2.63
C LEU A 709 26.38 -22.34 -2.66
N GLU A 710 27.31 -23.00 -1.97
CA GLU A 710 27.30 -24.45 -1.81
C GLU A 710 26.00 -24.95 -1.15
N ALA A 711 25.61 -24.33 -0.03
CA ALA A 711 24.38 -24.68 0.68
C ALA A 711 23.14 -24.31 -0.14
N LEU A 712 23.16 -23.15 -0.81
CA LEU A 712 22.07 -22.65 -1.63
C LEU A 712 21.75 -23.58 -2.82
N CYS A 713 22.78 -24.07 -3.49
CA CYS A 713 22.66 -24.82 -4.74
C CYS A 713 22.83 -26.34 -4.57
N GLY A 714 23.22 -26.79 -3.37
CA GLY A 714 23.33 -28.21 -3.00
C GLY A 714 24.60 -28.89 -3.49
N GLY A 715 25.69 -28.13 -3.64
CA GLY A 715 26.99 -28.63 -4.08
C GLY A 715 27.96 -27.49 -4.43
N PRO A 716 29.24 -27.79 -4.70
CA PRO A 716 30.31 -26.78 -4.81
C PRO A 716 30.14 -25.81 -5.98
N THR A 717 29.23 -26.10 -6.92
CA THR A 717 28.92 -25.25 -8.06
C THR A 717 27.43 -24.95 -8.12
N CYS A 718 27.08 -23.71 -8.43
CA CYS A 718 25.71 -23.32 -8.71
C CYS A 718 25.45 -23.26 -10.23
N LEU A 719 24.38 -23.93 -10.68
CA LEU A 719 23.93 -23.83 -12.07
C LEU A 719 23.21 -22.50 -12.28
N TYR A 720 23.58 -21.78 -13.33
CA TYR A 720 22.89 -20.55 -13.74
C TYR A 720 22.63 -20.52 -15.24
N SER A 721 21.67 -19.71 -15.65
CA SER A 721 21.36 -19.46 -17.06
C SER A 721 21.04 -17.98 -17.30
N LEU A 722 21.46 -17.48 -18.45
CA LEU A 722 21.22 -16.12 -18.92
C LEU A 722 20.12 -16.16 -19.99
N PHE A 723 19.21 -15.21 -19.94
CA PHE A 723 18.02 -15.17 -20.78
C PHE A 723 18.01 -13.91 -21.63
N ASN A 724 17.60 -14.09 -22.88
CA ASN A 724 17.43 -13.03 -23.84
C ASN A 724 15.96 -12.53 -23.88
N ASN A 725 15.75 -11.31 -24.37
CA ASN A 725 14.42 -10.82 -24.73
C ASN A 725 14.04 -11.37 -26.12
N ARG A 726 12.99 -12.18 -26.21
CA ARG A 726 12.76 -13.04 -27.37
C ARG A 726 12.33 -12.26 -28.62
N VAL A 727 13.08 -12.39 -29.71
CA VAL A 727 12.57 -12.26 -31.09
C VAL A 727 12.26 -13.68 -31.62
N SER A 728 11.15 -13.86 -32.34
CA SER A 728 10.36 -15.11 -32.49
C SER A 728 11.11 -16.45 -32.68
N ASN A 729 12.33 -16.47 -33.23
CA ASN A 729 13.08 -17.69 -33.57
C ASN A 729 14.35 -17.97 -32.72
N GLN A 730 14.61 -17.22 -31.63
CA GLN A 730 15.78 -17.42 -30.78
C GLN A 730 15.50 -18.34 -29.57
N PRO A 731 16.52 -19.10 -29.07
CA PRO A 731 16.39 -19.87 -27.83
C PRO A 731 16.06 -18.93 -26.66
N LYS A 732 15.21 -19.40 -25.74
CA LYS A 732 14.71 -18.59 -24.60
C LYS A 732 15.82 -18.25 -23.59
N CYS A 733 16.84 -19.07 -23.57
CA CYS A 733 17.97 -18.97 -22.67
C CYS A 733 19.21 -19.49 -23.38
N CYS A 734 20.32 -18.98 -22.93
CA CYS A 734 21.63 -19.30 -23.42
C CYS A 734 22.37 -20.13 -22.38
N PRO A 735 23.39 -20.90 -22.80
CA PRO A 735 23.78 -22.15 -22.15
C PRO A 735 23.87 -22.06 -20.64
N VAL A 736 23.30 -23.08 -20.01
CA VAL A 736 23.43 -23.31 -18.58
C VAL A 736 24.90 -23.50 -18.27
N ARG A 737 25.42 -22.69 -17.35
CA ARG A 737 26.80 -22.73 -16.90
C ARG A 737 26.84 -22.99 -15.41
N ASN A 738 28.02 -23.33 -14.92
CA ASN A 738 28.31 -23.42 -13.49
C ASN A 738 29.08 -22.18 -13.07
N VAL A 739 28.80 -21.71 -11.86
CA VAL A 739 29.68 -20.82 -11.11
C VAL A 739 30.14 -21.58 -9.85
N LEU A 740 31.44 -21.54 -9.57
CA LEU A 740 32.00 -22.14 -8.35
C LEU A 740 31.67 -21.24 -7.16
N ASP A 741 31.51 -21.82 -5.97
CA ASP A 741 31.45 -21.02 -4.74
C ASP A 741 32.81 -20.33 -4.50
N PRO A 742 32.90 -18.99 -4.45
CA PRO A 742 34.16 -18.28 -4.19
C PRO A 742 34.82 -18.63 -2.85
N LEU A 743 34.07 -19.20 -1.91
CA LEU A 743 34.63 -19.70 -0.65
C LEU A 743 35.42 -21.02 -0.81
N LEU A 744 35.32 -21.67 -1.96
CA LEU A 744 35.99 -22.95 -2.27
C LEU A 744 37.16 -22.79 -3.26
N GLU A 745 37.48 -21.56 -3.70
CA GLU A 745 38.63 -21.25 -4.57
C GLU A 745 39.97 -21.19 -3.84
#